data_AF-A0A8J8W8Y0-F1
#
_entry.id   AF-A0A8J8W8Y0-F1
#
_cell.length_a   1.000
_cell.length_b   1.000
_cell.length_c   1.000
_cell.angle_alpha   90.00
_cell.angle_beta   90.00
_cell.angle_gamma   90.00
#
_symmetry.space_group_name_H-M   'P 1'
#
loop_
_entity.id
_entity.type
_entity.pdbx_description
1 polymer ?
#
loop_
_entity_poly.entity_id
_entity_poly.type
_entity_poly.pdbx_seq_one_letter_code
_entity_poly.pdbx_strand_id
1 'polypeptide(L)'
;MRTSAYLAIWLTLGACALGSSQSDLPWPAIPKPQQSKSASEPVNVYPVSVKFGISSDAADNTTASSLTFSKIGDTFTLDYGIAVAGQPLFHVETAEGNPQIEVKYTEAFPGLLNPQSDGPFAFTNALAATFRVETYEIKKAGDLTGYFIQGSQRWQSIKMISGKKLVIKQAGFVSSVDQSSLDTFPGYFASSNSTYTDIWALGPRTQQMNCYTPGSQHSTWDITSKGAYIRGQKPASSTRAINLKNYTLSFETMIDRGGTGWRLDTEIDAIQATGPIFILTSEYPAGSFANIDRTLLPPNTLVLGRGWSLQNQTSLPGFVLDKFPLKMNVTEKEWHTILTESPGDGTYTVYLNDQQIAHFNISTYGLGDPNPYKPGGVYKGFAFGPWQDQAAWVRNVNVTLKTGVHVYSNPMTSPDVPVEYGVHANGQYTCSDAGKRDRYSWLGDRIVSSQVVMVGTSQGEFVWGPANEAFSRQIASGEVPCNTLFSPLDAEGSVIRTTNVDPLLVDYNFDFMQVIYDYWLRSGNDTFLERVWPRMVMSTSWAMSRTLDEETQLYGAPQGKRGIPISGEKGQALGPAQTVSMILALERMAEMANHLGDHAAADFYKVQAKLSRTAIDTLLWNATAGYYASTIGATGYDMIDIAQVLLADIGSKQHQAQFTDKLSTLRVPAGYINGTRYMDTPGIVNPYYESFLLQGLAVTKRTQLAQDLLDATWGPMVERDRNYTGGYWEYISTDGRYPGLDLFTGQTHFWGSYPTVFLSEYTLGVRPTQPGYEQFIFAPLPGFKTEWVHGRVPTPAGLIYAAWGYNRQGKIVMEITAPKNLHGTIVPPFAGQYTVGKERGRSGNYTFTGGERLILRED
;
A
#
# COMPACT_ATOMS: atom_id res chain seq x y z
N MET A 1 -1.72 -29.17 17.64
CA MET A 1 -1.00 -28.86 18.90
C MET A 1 0.46 -29.26 18.76
N ARG A 2 1.33 -28.32 18.38
CA ARG A 2 2.69 -28.10 18.91
C ARG A 2 3.35 -26.99 18.07
N THR A 3 3.86 -26.03 18.80
CA THR A 3 4.50 -24.76 18.44
C THR A 3 5.86 -24.98 17.78
N SER A 4 6.07 -24.38 16.61
CA SER A 4 7.37 -24.29 15.96
C SER A 4 7.89 -22.84 16.06
N ALA A 5 8.69 -22.62 17.10
CA ALA A 5 9.84 -21.72 17.19
C ALA A 5 9.81 -20.39 16.40
N TYR A 6 8.99 -19.43 16.84
CA TYR A 6 9.36 -18.01 17.00
C TYR A 6 8.43 -17.34 18.04
N LEU A 7 8.12 -18.02 19.15
CA LEU A 7 7.51 -17.43 20.36
C LEU A 7 7.42 -18.49 21.48
N ALA A 8 8.53 -19.08 21.91
CA ALA A 8 8.48 -20.10 22.96
C ALA A 8 9.79 -20.24 23.75
N ILE A 9 10.27 -19.15 24.36
CA ILE A 9 11.13 -19.22 25.55
C ILE A 9 10.76 -18.07 26.48
N TRP A 10 9.61 -18.11 27.15
CA TRP A 10 9.36 -17.33 28.38
C TRP A 10 8.26 -17.98 29.23
N LEU A 11 8.53 -19.19 29.71
CA LEU A 11 7.92 -19.77 30.91
C LEU A 11 9.02 -20.64 31.51
N THR A 12 9.40 -20.37 32.76
CA THR A 12 10.48 -20.99 33.55
C THR A 12 11.89 -20.38 33.40
N LEU A 13 12.20 -19.38 34.24
CA LEU A 13 13.34 -19.36 35.17
C LEU A 13 13.41 -17.99 35.86
N GLY A 14 13.19 -17.98 37.16
CA GLY A 14 13.23 -16.76 37.98
C GLY A 14 12.70 -16.95 39.40
N ALA A 15 12.92 -18.12 39.99
CA ALA A 15 12.70 -18.34 41.42
C ALA A 15 14.06 -18.39 42.11
N CYS A 16 14.53 -17.24 42.59
CA CYS A 16 15.00 -17.08 43.97
C CYS A 16 15.49 -15.65 44.27
N ALA A 17 14.96 -15.14 45.37
CA ALA A 17 15.47 -14.10 46.27
C ALA A 17 15.58 -12.66 45.73
N LEU A 18 14.50 -11.89 45.94
CA LEU A 18 14.48 -10.69 46.78
C LEU A 18 13.03 -10.40 47.19
N GLY A 19 12.77 -10.34 48.50
CA GLY A 19 11.43 -10.18 49.05
C GLY A 19 10.89 -8.76 48.89
N SER A 20 9.77 -8.63 48.18
CA SER A 20 8.71 -7.63 48.41
C SER A 20 7.47 -8.07 47.62
N SER A 21 6.34 -8.27 48.31
CA SER A 21 4.97 -8.57 47.84
C SER A 21 4.79 -9.03 46.37
N GLN A 22 4.36 -10.28 46.16
CA GLN A 22 3.68 -10.67 44.91
C GLN A 22 2.62 -9.60 44.57
N SER A 23 2.80 -8.89 43.45
CA SER A 23 1.93 -7.78 43.09
C SER A 23 0.53 -8.30 42.75
N ASP A 24 -0.50 -7.78 43.42
CA ASP A 24 -1.93 -7.98 43.13
C ASP A 24 -2.37 -7.34 41.80
N LEU A 25 -1.59 -7.53 40.73
CA LEU A 25 -1.84 -7.01 39.39
C LEU A 25 -2.14 -8.18 38.45
N PRO A 26 -3.20 -8.09 37.62
CA PRO A 26 -3.66 -9.22 36.81
C PRO A 26 -2.88 -9.44 35.50
N TRP A 27 -1.96 -8.54 35.13
CA TRP A 27 -1.15 -8.64 33.91
C TRP A 27 0.32 -9.00 34.19
N PRO A 28 1.04 -9.59 33.20
CA PRO A 28 2.49 -9.73 33.24
C PRO A 28 3.22 -8.38 33.20
N ALA A 29 4.49 -8.37 33.59
CA ALA A 29 5.32 -7.18 33.46
C ALA A 29 5.40 -6.71 31.99
N ILE A 30 5.29 -5.39 31.78
CA ILE A 30 5.39 -4.81 30.44
C ILE A 30 6.86 -4.87 30.00
N PRO A 31 7.19 -5.53 28.88
CA PRO A 31 8.56 -5.67 28.42
C PRO A 31 9.13 -4.31 28.02
N LYS A 32 10.39 -4.03 28.36
CA LYS A 32 11.12 -2.89 27.78
C LYS A 32 11.43 -3.18 26.31
N PRO A 33 11.56 -2.16 25.44
CA PRO A 33 12.01 -2.39 24.07
C PRO A 33 13.36 -3.09 24.09
N GLN A 34 13.52 -4.12 23.26
CA GLN A 34 14.82 -4.76 23.10
C GLN A 34 15.79 -3.81 22.40
N GLN A 35 17.09 -3.92 22.73
CA GLN A 35 18.10 -3.15 22.01
C GLN A 35 18.13 -3.60 20.55
N SER A 36 17.90 -2.65 19.64
CA SER A 36 18.09 -2.89 18.21
C SER A 36 19.56 -3.19 17.94
N LYS A 37 19.82 -4.26 17.18
CA LYS A 37 21.14 -4.47 16.58
C LYS A 37 21.21 -3.58 15.34
N SER A 38 22.13 -2.63 15.31
CA SER A 38 22.41 -1.82 14.12
C SER A 38 22.70 -2.75 12.94
N ALA A 39 21.87 -2.69 11.89
CA ALA A 39 22.13 -3.38 10.64
C ALA A 39 22.86 -2.42 9.69
N SER A 40 24.19 -2.41 9.75
CA SER A 40 25.04 -1.76 8.74
C SER A 40 25.27 -2.65 7.50
N GLU A 41 24.76 -3.88 7.50
CA GLU A 41 24.94 -4.87 6.45
C GLU A 41 23.61 -5.33 5.86
N PRO A 42 23.58 -5.72 4.57
CA PRO A 42 22.40 -6.34 3.95
C PRO A 42 21.95 -7.58 4.72
N VAL A 43 20.65 -7.67 5.02
CA VAL A 43 20.09 -8.81 5.75
C VAL A 43 19.60 -9.86 4.76
N ASN A 44 20.17 -11.07 4.84
CA ASN A 44 19.68 -12.21 4.05
C ASN A 44 18.53 -12.90 4.78
N VAL A 45 17.44 -13.16 4.05
CA VAL A 45 16.24 -13.85 4.56
C VAL A 45 16.06 -15.17 3.83
N TYR A 46 15.86 -16.24 4.58
CA TYR A 46 15.76 -17.61 4.07
C TYR A 46 14.40 -18.24 4.46
N PRO A 47 13.90 -19.21 3.70
CA PRO A 47 12.63 -19.87 4.01
C PRO A 47 12.70 -20.67 5.31
N VAL A 48 11.57 -20.74 6.02
CA VAL A 48 11.42 -21.59 7.21
C VAL A 48 11.14 -23.05 6.86
N SER A 49 10.70 -23.32 5.62
CA SER A 49 10.40 -24.66 5.12
C SER A 49 10.70 -24.77 3.62
N VAL A 50 11.25 -25.92 3.22
CA VAL A 50 11.51 -26.29 1.82
C VAL A 50 10.94 -27.67 1.53
N LYS A 51 10.25 -27.84 0.40
CA LYS A 51 9.64 -29.10 -0.02
C LYS A 51 9.97 -29.40 -1.48
N PHE A 52 10.21 -30.67 -1.79
CA PHE A 52 10.25 -31.13 -3.17
C PHE A 52 8.82 -31.21 -3.73
N GLY A 53 8.61 -30.70 -4.95
CA GLY A 53 7.31 -30.52 -5.58
C GLY A 53 6.61 -29.20 -5.19
N ILE A 54 5.38 -29.02 -5.68
CA ILE A 54 4.49 -27.90 -5.30
C ILE A 54 3.59 -28.36 -4.16
N SER A 55 3.77 -27.80 -2.96
CA SER A 55 2.97 -28.14 -1.77
C SER A 55 2.94 -26.99 -0.76
N SER A 56 1.78 -26.78 -0.13
CA SER A 56 1.60 -25.82 0.97
C SER A 56 1.84 -26.44 2.35
N ASP A 57 2.15 -27.74 2.41
CA ASP A 57 2.35 -28.44 3.67
C ASP A 57 3.71 -28.09 4.28
N ALA A 58 3.73 -27.86 5.58
CA ALA A 58 4.98 -27.63 6.31
C ALA A 58 5.93 -28.83 6.16
N ALA A 59 7.24 -28.57 6.04
CA ALA A 59 8.25 -29.61 6.13
C ALA A 59 8.23 -30.26 7.51
N ASP A 60 8.34 -31.60 7.56
CA ASP A 60 8.75 -32.28 8.78
C ASP A 60 10.21 -31.86 9.04
N ASN A 61 10.39 -30.81 9.83
CA ASN A 61 11.66 -30.42 10.46
C ASN A 61 12.92 -30.49 9.56
N THR A 62 12.92 -29.82 8.40
CA THR A 62 14.17 -29.62 7.63
C THR A 62 14.39 -28.16 7.30
N THR A 63 14.88 -27.40 8.29
CA THR A 63 15.77 -26.27 7.99
C THR A 63 17.05 -26.82 7.37
N ALA A 64 17.45 -26.28 6.21
CA ALA A 64 18.72 -26.52 5.52
C ALA A 64 18.94 -27.92 4.87
N SER A 65 18.04 -28.32 3.96
CA SER A 65 18.42 -29.27 2.91
C SER A 65 18.78 -28.52 1.63
N SER A 66 19.95 -28.83 1.05
CA SER A 66 20.34 -28.35 -0.27
C SER A 66 19.30 -28.77 -1.31
N LEU A 67 18.90 -27.85 -2.19
CA LEU A 67 17.99 -28.12 -3.29
C LEU A 67 18.78 -28.81 -4.40
N THR A 68 18.59 -30.13 -4.52
CA THR A 68 19.25 -30.94 -5.54
C THR A 68 18.30 -31.21 -6.69
N PHE A 69 18.61 -30.64 -7.85
CA PHE A 69 17.90 -30.86 -9.10
C PHE A 69 18.71 -31.85 -9.95
N SER A 70 18.16 -33.04 -10.13
CA SER A 70 18.81 -34.15 -10.85
C SER A 70 18.30 -34.29 -12.28
N LYS A 71 17.16 -33.68 -12.60
CA LYS A 71 16.57 -33.67 -13.94
C LYS A 71 15.71 -32.43 -14.17
N ILE A 72 15.47 -32.14 -15.45
CA ILE A 72 14.50 -31.14 -15.88
C ILE A 72 13.11 -31.50 -15.32
N GLY A 73 12.42 -30.50 -14.78
CA GLY A 73 11.11 -30.64 -14.13
C GLY A 73 11.17 -30.78 -12.61
N ASP A 74 12.34 -31.11 -12.04
CA ASP A 74 12.51 -31.08 -10.59
C ASP A 74 12.18 -29.68 -10.07
N THR A 75 11.32 -29.63 -9.05
CA THR A 75 10.75 -28.39 -8.52
C THR A 75 10.81 -28.42 -7.01
N PHE A 76 11.08 -27.28 -6.39
CA PHE A 76 10.98 -27.10 -4.94
C PHE A 76 10.06 -25.93 -4.60
N THR A 77 9.30 -26.07 -3.52
CA THR A 77 8.53 -25.00 -2.88
C THR A 77 9.25 -24.51 -1.63
N LEU A 78 9.34 -23.21 -1.48
CA LEU A 78 9.93 -22.52 -0.35
C LEU A 78 8.81 -21.70 0.33
N ASP A 79 8.64 -21.92 1.62
CA ASP A 79 7.73 -21.16 2.49
C ASP A 79 8.56 -20.32 3.47
N TYR A 80 8.39 -19.00 3.42
CA TYR A 80 9.05 -18.07 4.32
C TYR A 80 8.28 -17.88 5.63
N GLY A 81 7.08 -18.47 5.77
CA GLY A 81 6.22 -18.42 6.95
C GLY A 81 5.51 -17.09 7.13
N ILE A 82 6.10 -16.01 6.62
CA ILE A 82 5.57 -14.66 6.52
C ILE A 82 5.97 -14.07 5.17
N ALA A 83 5.37 -12.93 4.80
CA ALA A 83 5.83 -12.14 3.68
C ALA A 83 7.29 -11.70 3.88
N VAL A 84 8.06 -11.61 2.80
CA VAL A 84 9.42 -11.09 2.72
C VAL A 84 9.56 -10.30 1.42
N ALA A 85 10.53 -9.40 1.32
CA ALA A 85 10.82 -8.65 0.09
C ALA A 85 12.33 -8.44 -0.06
N GLY A 86 12.79 -8.38 -1.32
CA GLY A 86 14.21 -8.21 -1.61
C GLY A 86 14.63 -8.72 -2.99
N GLN A 87 15.93 -8.70 -3.24
CA GLN A 87 16.52 -9.29 -4.44
C GLN A 87 16.73 -10.80 -4.22
N PRO A 88 16.25 -11.68 -5.12
CA PRO A 88 16.46 -13.12 -5.01
C PRO A 88 17.93 -13.47 -4.88
N LEU A 89 18.27 -14.43 -4.02
CA LEU A 89 19.64 -14.90 -3.77
C LEU A 89 19.70 -16.42 -3.87
N PHE A 90 20.66 -16.94 -4.62
CA PHE A 90 20.92 -18.37 -4.77
C PHE A 90 22.39 -18.68 -4.50
N HIS A 91 22.66 -19.52 -3.51
CA HIS A 91 23.99 -20.03 -3.22
C HIS A 91 24.23 -21.33 -4.00
N VAL A 92 24.82 -21.23 -5.18
CA VAL A 92 24.99 -22.37 -6.10
C VAL A 92 26.26 -23.15 -5.76
N GLU A 93 26.12 -24.45 -5.47
CA GLU A 93 27.25 -25.35 -5.23
C GLU A 93 27.69 -26.09 -6.50
N THR A 94 26.75 -26.48 -7.36
CA THR A 94 27.04 -27.25 -8.57
C THR A 94 26.12 -26.79 -9.68
N ALA A 95 26.69 -26.54 -10.87
CA ALA A 95 25.93 -26.23 -12.08
C ALA A 95 26.56 -26.99 -13.25
N GLU A 96 25.84 -27.98 -13.79
CA GLU A 96 26.31 -28.80 -14.91
C GLU A 96 25.38 -28.68 -16.11
N GLY A 97 25.95 -28.36 -17.27
CA GLY A 97 25.21 -28.20 -18.52
C GLY A 97 24.43 -26.89 -18.63
N ASN A 98 24.91 -25.81 -18.01
CA ASN A 98 24.30 -24.48 -17.99
C ASN A 98 22.81 -24.52 -17.60
N PRO A 99 22.50 -25.00 -16.37
CA PRO A 99 21.13 -25.14 -15.95
C PRO A 99 20.40 -23.81 -15.96
N GLN A 100 19.14 -23.86 -16.40
CA GLN A 100 18.21 -22.75 -16.29
C GLN A 100 17.12 -23.11 -15.28
N ILE A 101 16.75 -22.15 -14.44
CA ILE A 101 15.65 -22.29 -13.48
C ILE A 101 14.56 -21.26 -13.77
N GLU A 102 13.31 -21.71 -13.69
CA GLU A 102 12.13 -20.85 -13.56
C GLU A 102 11.88 -20.62 -12.07
N VAL A 103 11.69 -19.37 -11.68
CA VAL A 103 11.42 -19.00 -10.30
C VAL A 103 10.12 -18.21 -10.23
N LYS A 104 9.15 -18.69 -9.45
CA LYS A 104 7.89 -17.98 -9.20
C LYS A 104 7.86 -17.39 -7.80
N TYR A 105 7.24 -16.23 -7.65
CA TYR A 105 7.09 -15.50 -6.39
C TYR A 105 5.63 -15.18 -6.15
N THR A 106 5.10 -15.42 -4.95
CA THR A 106 3.71 -15.08 -4.64
C THR A 106 3.45 -14.84 -3.15
N GLU A 107 2.51 -13.95 -2.82
CA GLU A 107 1.97 -13.84 -1.46
C GLU A 107 1.04 -15.03 -1.13
N ALA A 108 0.18 -15.43 -2.07
CA ALA A 108 -0.76 -16.53 -1.88
C ALA A 108 -0.24 -17.83 -2.49
N PHE A 109 -0.28 -18.94 -1.75
CA PHE A 109 0.15 -20.24 -2.26
C PHE A 109 -0.44 -20.62 -3.64
N PRO A 110 -1.75 -20.40 -3.94
CA PRO A 110 -2.31 -20.71 -5.25
C PRO A 110 -1.60 -20.03 -6.43
N GLY A 111 -0.87 -18.93 -6.20
CA GLY A 111 -0.05 -18.28 -7.22
C GLY A 111 1.01 -19.23 -7.80
N LEU A 112 1.60 -20.13 -7.01
CA LEU A 112 2.60 -21.09 -7.51
C LEU A 112 2.04 -22.05 -8.58
N LEU A 113 0.73 -22.27 -8.58
CA LEU A 113 0.01 -23.11 -9.55
C LEU A 113 -0.32 -22.36 -10.84
N ASN A 114 -0.30 -21.03 -10.82
CA ASN A 114 -0.57 -20.20 -11.98
C ASN A 114 0.71 -20.04 -12.84
N PRO A 115 0.66 -20.17 -14.18
CA PRO A 115 1.82 -19.98 -15.04
C PRO A 115 2.50 -18.60 -14.88
N GLN A 116 1.75 -17.56 -14.54
CA GLN A 116 2.21 -16.18 -14.33
C GLN A 116 2.51 -15.85 -12.86
N SER A 117 2.42 -16.83 -11.96
CA SER A 117 2.40 -16.60 -10.52
C SER A 117 1.24 -15.68 -10.11
N ASP A 118 1.45 -14.75 -9.17
CA ASP A 118 0.47 -13.73 -8.82
C ASP A 118 0.53 -12.47 -9.69
N GLY A 119 1.45 -12.36 -10.67
CA GLY A 119 1.55 -11.21 -11.58
C GLY A 119 1.07 -11.49 -13.01
N PRO A 120 1.41 -10.65 -14.00
CA PRO A 120 2.18 -9.40 -13.89
C PRO A 120 1.37 -8.23 -13.31
N PHE A 121 2.03 -7.37 -12.53
CA PHE A 121 1.44 -6.15 -11.96
C PHE A 121 1.91 -4.92 -12.71
N ALA A 122 1.34 -4.68 -13.90
CA ALA A 122 1.74 -3.58 -14.77
C ALA A 122 1.13 -2.22 -14.39
N PHE A 123 0.67 -2.05 -13.13
CA PHE A 123 0.04 -0.81 -12.67
C PHE A 123 1.04 0.35 -12.57
N THR A 124 2.26 0.09 -12.06
CA THR A 124 3.42 0.98 -12.15
C THR A 124 4.72 0.20 -12.27
N ASN A 125 5.82 0.89 -12.60
CA ASN A 125 7.14 0.25 -12.63
C ASN A 125 7.59 -0.13 -11.21
N ALA A 126 7.16 0.64 -10.19
CA ALA A 126 7.25 0.31 -8.77
C ALA A 126 8.67 0.13 -8.20
N LEU A 127 9.71 0.45 -8.98
CA LEU A 127 11.10 0.12 -8.70
C LEU A 127 11.30 -1.36 -8.30
N ALA A 128 10.48 -2.25 -8.89
CA ALA A 128 10.40 -3.66 -8.54
C ALA A 128 10.02 -4.49 -9.77
N ALA A 129 10.09 -5.81 -9.65
CA ALA A 129 9.70 -6.71 -10.72
C ALA A 129 8.20 -6.58 -11.06
N THR A 130 7.89 -6.25 -12.31
CA THR A 130 6.52 -6.31 -12.83
C THR A 130 6.02 -7.75 -12.97
N PHE A 131 6.91 -8.65 -13.39
CA PHE A 131 6.63 -10.06 -13.59
C PHE A 131 7.01 -10.85 -12.34
N ARG A 132 6.17 -11.83 -12.01
CA ARG A 132 6.30 -12.65 -10.80
C ARG A 132 6.83 -14.05 -11.11
N VAL A 133 7.40 -14.18 -12.31
CA VAL A 133 8.11 -15.34 -12.81
C VAL A 133 9.37 -14.82 -13.50
N GLU A 134 10.51 -15.33 -13.08
CA GLU A 134 11.82 -14.96 -13.64
C GLU A 134 12.60 -16.21 -14.04
N THR A 135 13.44 -16.06 -15.06
CA THR A 135 14.32 -17.12 -15.51
C THR A 135 15.79 -16.78 -15.26
N TYR A 136 16.50 -17.70 -14.63
CA TYR A 136 17.91 -17.57 -14.34
C TYR A 136 18.72 -18.65 -15.05
N GLU A 137 19.73 -18.23 -15.82
CA GLU A 137 20.76 -19.12 -16.36
C GLU A 137 21.96 -19.16 -15.40
N ILE A 138 22.31 -20.34 -14.92
CA ILE A 138 23.36 -20.54 -13.93
C ILE A 138 24.62 -21.08 -14.62
N LYS A 139 25.62 -20.20 -14.78
CA LYS A 139 26.84 -20.50 -15.55
C LYS A 139 27.97 -21.13 -14.73
N LYS A 140 27.97 -20.92 -13.42
CA LYS A 140 29.02 -21.42 -12.50
C LYS A 140 28.50 -21.47 -11.06
N ALA A 141 29.23 -22.17 -10.20
CA ALA A 141 29.02 -22.13 -8.75
C ALA A 141 29.36 -20.75 -8.16
N GLY A 142 28.80 -20.46 -7.00
CA GLY A 142 28.90 -19.19 -6.28
C GLY A 142 27.53 -18.53 -6.08
N ASP A 143 27.56 -17.29 -5.61
CA ASP A 143 26.35 -16.53 -5.33
C ASP A 143 25.79 -15.91 -6.61
N LEU A 144 24.48 -16.07 -6.80
CA LEU A 144 23.71 -15.44 -7.86
C LEU A 144 22.61 -14.59 -7.22
N THR A 145 22.60 -13.29 -7.53
CA THR A 145 21.58 -12.35 -7.07
C THR A 145 20.74 -11.87 -8.25
N GLY A 146 19.42 -11.83 -8.09
CA GLY A 146 18.50 -11.26 -9.05
C GLY A 146 18.61 -9.74 -9.14
N TYR A 147 18.33 -9.17 -10.31
CA TYR A 147 18.43 -7.73 -10.52
C TYR A 147 17.26 -6.99 -9.84
N PHE A 148 16.03 -7.43 -10.11
CA PHE A 148 14.85 -6.78 -9.58
C PHE A 148 14.61 -7.13 -8.12
N ILE A 149 14.14 -6.13 -7.38
CA ILE A 149 13.47 -6.37 -6.10
C ILE A 149 12.16 -7.12 -6.40
N GLN A 150 11.98 -8.26 -5.76
CA GLN A 150 10.69 -8.89 -5.62
C GLN A 150 10.01 -8.26 -4.39
N GLY A 151 8.99 -7.44 -4.65
CA GLY A 151 8.12 -6.91 -3.60
C GLY A 151 7.28 -8.04 -2.99
N SER A 152 6.82 -7.87 -1.75
CA SER A 152 6.17 -8.86 -0.87
C SER A 152 5.83 -10.25 -1.50
N GLN A 153 6.43 -11.31 -0.93
CA GLN A 153 6.12 -12.71 -1.22
C GLN A 153 6.24 -13.55 0.06
N ARG A 154 5.41 -14.59 0.21
CA ARG A 154 5.61 -15.65 1.22
C ARG A 154 6.07 -16.95 0.58
N TRP A 155 5.63 -17.22 -0.64
CA TRP A 155 5.87 -18.49 -1.31
C TRP A 155 6.75 -18.27 -2.53
N GLN A 156 7.65 -19.23 -2.76
CA GLN A 156 8.49 -19.27 -3.93
C GLN A 156 8.54 -20.69 -4.47
N SER A 157 8.53 -20.86 -5.79
CA SER A 157 8.90 -22.13 -6.41
C SER A 157 10.13 -21.96 -7.28
N ILE A 158 11.00 -22.97 -7.28
CA ILE A 158 12.19 -23.04 -8.14
C ILE A 158 12.09 -24.34 -8.92
N LYS A 159 12.04 -24.24 -10.25
CA LYS A 159 11.94 -25.38 -11.16
C LYS A 159 13.11 -25.40 -12.13
N MET A 160 13.80 -26.53 -12.23
CA MET A 160 14.82 -26.71 -13.27
C MET A 160 14.15 -26.93 -14.63
N ILE A 161 14.44 -26.07 -15.60
CA ILE A 161 13.83 -26.09 -16.94
C ILE A 161 14.82 -26.48 -18.05
N SER A 162 16.13 -26.40 -17.78
CA SER A 162 17.20 -26.86 -18.68
C SER A 162 18.43 -27.27 -17.86
N GLY A 163 19.38 -27.98 -18.47
CA GLY A 163 20.65 -28.42 -17.89
C GLY A 163 20.68 -29.90 -17.51
N LYS A 164 21.76 -30.32 -16.84
CA LYS A 164 21.98 -31.72 -16.42
C LYS A 164 21.84 -31.91 -14.91
N LYS A 165 22.48 -31.04 -14.13
CA LYS A 165 22.45 -31.10 -12.67
C LYS A 165 22.63 -29.70 -12.08
N LEU A 166 21.89 -29.42 -11.02
CA LEU A 166 22.01 -28.20 -10.24
C LEU A 166 21.90 -28.53 -8.76
N VAL A 167 22.79 -27.98 -7.95
CA VAL A 167 22.68 -28.00 -6.50
C VAL A 167 22.74 -26.56 -6.00
N ILE A 168 21.64 -26.12 -5.39
CA ILE A 168 21.55 -24.83 -4.68
C ILE A 168 21.59 -25.15 -3.20
N LYS A 169 22.63 -24.71 -2.50
CA LYS A 169 22.77 -24.92 -1.05
C LYS A 169 21.61 -24.28 -0.29
N GLN A 170 21.32 -23.03 -0.64
CA GLN A 170 20.32 -22.18 -0.03
C GLN A 170 19.80 -21.20 -1.08
N ALA A 171 18.49 -20.93 -1.05
CA ALA A 171 17.88 -19.84 -1.78
C ALA A 171 17.12 -18.95 -0.79
N GLY A 172 17.11 -17.64 -1.06
CA GLY A 172 16.57 -16.63 -0.16
C GLY A 172 16.46 -15.28 -0.86
N PHE A 173 16.50 -14.22 -0.06
CA PHE A 173 16.52 -12.84 -0.53
C PHE A 173 17.59 -12.03 0.21
N VAL A 174 18.26 -11.14 -0.51
CA VAL A 174 18.88 -9.96 0.11
C VAL A 174 17.76 -8.97 0.36
N SER A 175 17.42 -8.73 1.62
CA SER A 175 16.23 -7.96 1.97
C SER A 175 16.34 -6.50 1.57
N SER A 176 15.26 -5.95 1.00
CA SER A 176 15.12 -4.53 0.67
C SER A 176 14.23 -3.77 1.67
N VAL A 177 13.88 -4.43 2.79
CA VAL A 177 12.94 -3.94 3.80
C VAL A 177 13.49 -4.21 5.20
N ASP A 178 13.00 -3.48 6.20
CA ASP A 178 13.44 -3.67 7.59
C ASP A 178 13.06 -5.08 8.09
N GLN A 179 14.02 -5.74 8.75
CA GLN A 179 13.90 -7.08 9.33
C GLN A 179 14.03 -7.07 10.86
N SER A 180 14.02 -5.88 11.48
CA SER A 180 14.10 -5.73 12.93
C SER A 180 12.93 -6.47 13.61
N SER A 181 13.22 -7.12 14.73
CA SER A 181 12.19 -7.77 15.53
C SER A 181 11.21 -6.74 16.09
N LEU A 182 9.91 -7.04 16.07
CA LEU A 182 8.86 -6.08 16.46
C LEU A 182 8.97 -5.62 17.92
N ASP A 183 9.59 -6.42 18.78
CA ASP A 183 9.81 -6.10 20.20
C ASP A 183 10.89 -5.03 20.43
N THR A 184 11.70 -4.72 19.42
CA THR A 184 12.66 -3.60 19.41
C THR A 184 11.97 -2.25 19.20
N PHE A 185 10.76 -2.24 18.63
CA PHE A 185 10.01 -1.01 18.41
C PHE A 185 9.44 -0.44 19.71
N PRO A 186 9.29 0.89 19.81
CA PRO A 186 8.84 1.54 21.03
C PRO A 186 7.37 1.26 21.35
N GLY A 187 6.50 1.18 20.34
CA GLY A 187 5.11 0.76 20.52
C GLY A 187 5.00 -0.71 20.90
N TYR A 188 3.99 -1.05 21.69
CA TYR A 188 3.67 -2.42 22.07
C TYR A 188 2.26 -2.52 22.61
N PHE A 189 1.61 -3.64 22.30
CA PHE A 189 0.33 -4.01 22.86
C PHE A 189 0.31 -5.51 23.09
N ALA A 190 -0.26 -5.92 24.22
CA ALA A 190 -0.66 -7.29 24.45
C ALA A 190 -1.91 -7.35 25.33
N SER A 191 -2.64 -8.44 25.17
CA SER A 191 -3.92 -8.70 25.81
C SER A 191 -3.98 -10.16 26.24
N SER A 192 -4.80 -10.46 27.25
CA SER A 192 -5.10 -11.85 27.63
C SER A 192 -5.75 -12.64 26.49
N ASN A 193 -6.38 -11.94 25.54
CA ASN A 193 -6.76 -12.50 24.24
C ASN A 193 -5.59 -12.36 23.25
N SER A 194 -4.92 -13.47 22.95
CA SER A 194 -3.76 -13.50 22.04
C SER A 194 -4.12 -13.04 20.62
N THR A 195 -5.35 -13.26 20.15
CA THR A 195 -5.81 -12.79 18.84
C THR A 195 -5.67 -11.27 18.70
N TYR A 196 -5.98 -10.49 19.75
CA TYR A 196 -5.80 -9.04 19.72
C TYR A 196 -4.33 -8.63 19.75
N THR A 197 -3.49 -9.41 20.43
CA THR A 197 -2.04 -9.19 20.41
C THR A 197 -1.49 -9.41 19.00
N ASP A 198 -1.90 -10.50 18.34
CA ASP A 198 -1.49 -10.82 16.98
C ASP A 198 -2.05 -9.80 15.97
N ILE A 199 -3.30 -9.35 16.11
CA ILE A 199 -3.90 -8.35 15.21
C ILE A 199 -3.15 -7.03 15.31
N TRP A 200 -2.79 -6.57 16.52
CA TRP A 200 -1.98 -5.36 16.67
C TRP A 200 -0.60 -5.49 16.01
N ALA A 201 0.03 -6.66 16.12
CA ALA A 201 1.36 -6.89 15.58
C ALA A 201 1.42 -6.84 14.04
N LEU A 202 0.30 -7.03 13.34
CA LEU A 202 0.22 -6.88 11.89
C LEU A 202 0.58 -5.46 11.42
N GLY A 203 0.35 -4.41 12.22
CA GLY A 203 0.58 -3.02 11.83
C GLY A 203 2.06 -2.69 11.60
N PRO A 204 2.90 -2.77 12.64
CA PRO A 204 4.36 -2.59 12.50
C PRO A 204 4.96 -3.51 11.42
N ARG A 205 4.44 -4.74 11.30
CA ARG A 205 4.90 -5.68 10.28
C ARG A 205 4.53 -5.27 8.86
N THR A 206 3.31 -4.76 8.65
CA THR A 206 2.86 -4.18 7.37
C THR A 206 3.71 -2.96 7.02
N GLN A 207 4.07 -2.13 8.00
CA GLN A 207 4.98 -1.01 7.78
C GLN A 207 6.33 -1.46 7.25
N GLN A 208 6.96 -2.48 7.86
CA GLN A 208 8.23 -2.99 7.37
C GLN A 208 8.17 -3.42 5.91
N MET A 209 7.05 -4.00 5.45
CA MET A 209 6.89 -4.43 4.05
C MET A 209 6.68 -3.29 3.06
N ASN A 210 6.13 -2.17 3.51
CA ASN A 210 5.56 -1.15 2.64
C ASN A 210 6.29 0.19 2.73
N CYS A 211 7.16 0.39 3.71
CA CYS A 211 7.89 1.63 3.92
C CYS A 211 9.40 1.46 3.69
N TYR A 212 9.98 2.37 2.93
CA TYR A 212 11.31 2.22 2.35
C TYR A 212 12.20 3.40 2.70
N THR A 213 13.40 3.12 3.22
CA THR A 213 14.42 4.13 3.50
C THR A 213 15.03 4.64 2.19
N PRO A 214 15.62 5.86 2.15
CA PRO A 214 16.30 6.37 0.97
C PRO A 214 17.33 5.38 0.41
N GLY A 215 17.28 5.13 -0.90
CA GLY A 215 18.20 4.25 -1.61
C GLY A 215 17.92 2.75 -1.46
N SER A 216 16.91 2.33 -0.69
CA SER A 216 16.56 0.90 -0.55
C SER A 216 15.82 0.31 -1.76
N GLN A 217 15.16 1.16 -2.55
CA GLN A 217 14.52 0.77 -3.81
C GLN A 217 15.38 1.27 -4.98
N HIS A 218 16.03 0.33 -5.66
CA HIS A 218 17.02 0.63 -6.69
C HIS A 218 16.40 0.99 -8.04
N SER A 219 17.17 1.66 -8.90
CA SER A 219 16.73 1.94 -10.27
C SER A 219 16.54 0.64 -11.04
N THR A 220 15.52 0.62 -11.89
CA THR A 220 15.22 -0.53 -12.76
C THR A 220 15.94 -0.47 -14.11
N TRP A 221 16.71 0.60 -14.36
CA TRP A 221 17.46 0.85 -15.59
C TRP A 221 18.95 1.03 -15.26
N ASP A 222 19.84 0.42 -16.05
CA ASP A 222 21.27 0.71 -15.96
C ASP A 222 21.66 1.70 -17.06
N ILE A 223 22.16 2.88 -16.69
CA ILE A 223 22.61 3.89 -17.64
C ILE A 223 24.12 3.81 -17.82
N THR A 224 24.58 3.73 -19.07
CA THR A 224 26.00 3.72 -19.41
C THR A 224 26.28 4.60 -20.63
N SER A 225 27.55 4.71 -21.04
CA SER A 225 27.91 5.34 -22.32
C SER A 225 27.34 4.63 -23.55
N LYS A 226 26.87 3.38 -23.43
CA LYS A 226 26.21 2.62 -24.51
C LYS A 226 24.74 3.03 -24.70
N GLY A 227 24.11 3.63 -23.69
CA GLY A 227 22.67 3.91 -23.65
C GLY A 227 22.04 3.40 -22.35
N ALA A 228 20.71 3.29 -22.34
CA ALA A 228 19.96 2.71 -21.23
C ALA A 228 19.77 1.20 -21.46
N TYR A 229 20.20 0.38 -20.50
CA TYR A 229 19.91 -1.06 -20.47
C TYR A 229 18.62 -1.31 -19.69
N ILE A 230 17.64 -1.87 -20.39
CA ILE A 230 16.27 -2.03 -19.90
C ILE A 230 15.94 -3.52 -19.92
N ARG A 231 15.56 -4.05 -18.75
CA ARG A 231 15.08 -5.44 -18.58
C ARG A 231 13.56 -5.49 -18.63
N GLY A 232 13.01 -6.68 -18.81
CA GLY A 232 11.57 -6.93 -18.89
C GLY A 232 10.78 -6.35 -17.72
N GLN A 233 9.90 -5.39 -17.98
CA GLN A 233 9.12 -4.66 -16.97
C GLN A 233 7.97 -3.87 -17.60
N LYS A 234 7.09 -3.30 -16.77
CA LYS A 234 6.11 -2.29 -17.21
C LYS A 234 6.87 -1.15 -17.91
N PRO A 235 6.51 -0.80 -19.16
CA PRO A 235 7.13 0.32 -19.86
C PRO A 235 7.06 1.61 -19.05
N ALA A 236 8.20 2.28 -18.91
CA ALA A 236 8.30 3.57 -18.25
C ALA A 236 8.15 4.69 -19.29
N SER A 237 7.27 5.66 -19.02
CA SER A 237 6.93 6.73 -19.95
C SER A 237 7.80 7.97 -19.74
N SER A 238 8.17 8.64 -20.83
CA SER A 238 8.78 9.98 -20.79
C SER A 238 7.71 11.05 -20.64
N THR A 239 8.03 12.13 -19.94
CA THR A 239 7.18 13.32 -19.80
C THR A 239 7.58 14.48 -20.72
N ARG A 240 8.62 14.34 -21.55
CA ARG A 240 9.22 15.46 -22.33
C ARG A 240 8.69 15.59 -23.77
N ALA A 241 7.96 14.60 -24.30
CA ALA A 241 7.31 14.68 -25.61
C ALA A 241 5.90 14.06 -25.57
N ILE A 242 4.92 14.91 -25.29
CA ILE A 242 3.55 14.51 -24.94
C ILE A 242 2.51 15.13 -25.88
N ASN A 243 1.36 14.45 -26.01
CA ASN A 243 0.18 14.89 -26.77
C ASN A 243 0.46 15.30 -28.22
N LEU A 244 1.42 14.61 -28.84
CA LEU A 244 1.80 14.83 -30.22
C LEU A 244 0.82 14.15 -31.18
N LYS A 245 0.73 14.70 -32.40
CA LYS A 245 0.04 14.11 -33.56
C LYS A 245 0.92 14.27 -34.78
N ASN A 246 0.76 13.40 -35.78
CA ASN A 246 1.58 13.42 -37.01
C ASN A 246 3.08 13.44 -36.69
N TYR A 247 3.53 12.48 -35.89
CA TYR A 247 4.94 12.39 -35.48
C TYR A 247 5.51 11.00 -35.71
N THR A 248 6.83 10.94 -35.70
CA THR A 248 7.61 9.72 -35.79
C THR A 248 8.49 9.62 -34.56
N LEU A 249 8.37 8.53 -33.81
CA LEU A 249 9.36 8.13 -32.80
C LEU A 249 10.44 7.30 -33.51
N SER A 250 11.71 7.69 -33.36
CA SER A 250 12.85 6.88 -33.80
C SER A 250 13.81 6.62 -32.65
N PHE A 251 14.41 5.43 -32.63
CA PHE A 251 15.44 5.06 -31.66
C PHE A 251 16.29 3.91 -32.18
N GLU A 252 17.47 3.75 -31.60
CA GLU A 252 18.30 2.56 -31.79
C GLU A 252 18.12 1.61 -30.61
N THR A 253 18.03 0.32 -30.90
CA THR A 253 17.95 -0.74 -29.90
C THR A 253 18.89 -1.88 -30.22
N MET A 254 19.54 -2.43 -29.20
CA MET A 254 20.26 -3.70 -29.29
C MET A 254 19.58 -4.69 -28.38
N ILE A 255 18.96 -5.71 -28.96
CA ILE A 255 18.34 -6.79 -28.20
C ILE A 255 19.47 -7.61 -27.58
N ASP A 256 19.58 -7.52 -26.27
CA ASP A 256 20.56 -8.31 -25.52
C ASP A 256 20.04 -9.73 -25.30
N ARG A 257 18.73 -9.87 -25.08
CA ARG A 257 18.08 -11.17 -24.95
C ARG A 257 16.61 -11.09 -25.29
N GLY A 258 16.14 -11.98 -26.15
CA GLY A 258 14.74 -12.28 -26.43
C GLY A 258 13.93 -11.21 -27.17
N GLY A 259 14.06 -9.94 -26.82
CA GLY A 259 13.33 -8.87 -27.50
C GLY A 259 13.51 -7.49 -26.88
N THR A 260 12.78 -6.53 -27.46
CA THR A 260 12.67 -5.15 -27.01
C THR A 260 11.20 -4.73 -27.03
N GLY A 261 10.83 -3.72 -26.24
CA GLY A 261 9.44 -3.28 -26.15
C GLY A 261 9.28 -1.77 -25.96
N TRP A 262 8.25 -1.22 -26.58
CA TRP A 262 7.91 0.21 -26.48
C TRP A 262 6.40 0.45 -26.62
N ARG A 263 5.96 1.66 -26.30
CA ARG A 263 4.58 2.16 -26.49
C ARG A 263 4.60 3.54 -27.13
N LEU A 264 3.55 3.85 -27.90
CA LEU A 264 3.21 5.20 -28.36
C LEU A 264 1.79 5.55 -27.92
N ASP A 265 1.47 6.84 -27.87
CA ASP A 265 0.13 7.38 -27.61
C ASP A 265 -0.56 6.76 -26.38
N THR A 266 0.24 6.33 -25.41
CA THR A 266 -0.20 5.73 -24.15
C THR A 266 -0.23 6.81 -23.07
N GLU A 267 -1.17 6.74 -22.14
CA GLU A 267 -1.20 7.68 -21.02
C GLU A 267 0.11 7.57 -20.21
N ILE A 268 0.62 8.70 -19.74
CA ILE A 268 1.65 8.70 -18.69
C ILE A 268 1.06 7.97 -17.47
N ASP A 269 1.84 7.11 -16.81
CA ASP A 269 1.37 6.20 -15.74
C ASP A 269 0.30 5.15 -16.12
N ALA A 270 -0.25 5.20 -17.34
CA ALA A 270 -1.06 4.19 -18.01
C ALA A 270 -2.39 3.80 -17.32
N ILE A 271 -3.12 4.75 -16.72
CA ILE A 271 -4.38 4.54 -15.96
C ILE A 271 -5.46 3.77 -16.74
N GLN A 272 -5.56 3.97 -18.05
CA GLN A 272 -6.43 3.18 -18.94
C GLN A 272 -5.63 2.34 -19.96
N ALA A 273 -4.34 2.64 -20.12
CA ALA A 273 -3.40 1.94 -20.97
C ALA A 273 -3.91 1.79 -22.43
N THR A 274 -4.39 2.89 -23.03
CA THR A 274 -5.14 2.85 -24.30
C THR A 274 -4.28 2.77 -25.56
N GLY A 275 -3.02 3.19 -25.48
CA GLY A 275 -2.07 3.14 -26.60
C GLY A 275 -1.55 1.72 -26.90
N PRO A 276 -1.00 1.48 -28.11
CA PRO A 276 -0.43 0.19 -28.48
C PRO A 276 0.80 -0.18 -27.65
N ILE A 277 0.96 -1.48 -27.43
CA ILE A 277 2.18 -2.13 -26.93
C ILE A 277 2.85 -2.80 -28.12
N PHE A 278 4.13 -2.53 -28.32
CA PHE A 278 4.95 -3.17 -29.34
C PHE A 278 6.01 -4.02 -28.65
N ILE A 279 6.05 -5.31 -28.93
CA ILE A 279 7.15 -6.21 -28.54
C ILE A 279 7.77 -6.79 -29.79
N LEU A 280 9.02 -6.42 -30.08
CA LEU A 280 9.81 -6.99 -31.18
C LEU A 280 10.68 -8.11 -30.62
N THR A 281 10.51 -9.32 -31.13
CA THR A 281 11.24 -10.51 -30.69
C THR A 281 12.45 -10.80 -31.58
N SER A 282 13.49 -11.38 -30.99
CA SER A 282 14.70 -11.82 -31.69
C SER A 282 14.50 -13.17 -32.42
N GLU A 283 15.55 -13.66 -33.06
CA GLU A 283 15.63 -15.00 -33.63
C GLU A 283 15.65 -16.12 -32.57
N TYR A 284 15.86 -15.77 -31.30
CA TYR A 284 16.09 -16.69 -30.17
C TYR A 284 17.22 -17.70 -30.46
N PRO A 285 18.49 -17.26 -30.46
CA PRO A 285 19.63 -18.11 -30.76
C PRO A 285 19.75 -19.30 -29.80
N ALA A 286 20.57 -20.29 -30.18
CA ALA A 286 20.82 -21.45 -29.33
C ALA A 286 21.32 -21.01 -27.93
N GLY A 287 20.65 -21.47 -26.87
CA GLY A 287 20.92 -21.05 -25.49
C GLY A 287 19.97 -19.99 -24.94
N SER A 288 19.07 -19.42 -25.74
CA SER A 288 17.95 -18.61 -25.21
C SER A 288 17.17 -19.36 -24.13
N PHE A 289 16.46 -18.62 -23.28
CA PHE A 289 15.71 -19.21 -22.19
C PHE A 289 14.68 -20.23 -22.66
N ALA A 290 14.66 -21.38 -21.99
CA ALA A 290 13.90 -22.55 -22.38
C ALA A 290 12.38 -22.38 -22.21
N ASN A 291 11.95 -21.47 -21.35
CA ASN A 291 10.55 -21.19 -21.01
C ASN A 291 9.99 -19.93 -21.70
N ILE A 292 10.68 -19.37 -22.70
CA ILE A 292 10.09 -18.33 -23.54
C ILE A 292 8.78 -18.89 -24.14
N ASP A 293 7.66 -18.21 -23.89
CA ASP A 293 6.39 -18.53 -24.52
C ASP A 293 6.44 -18.12 -26.00
N ARG A 294 6.91 -19.03 -26.85
CA ARG A 294 7.01 -18.83 -28.30
C ARG A 294 5.65 -18.80 -28.99
N THR A 295 4.57 -19.16 -28.29
CA THR A 295 3.21 -18.97 -28.80
C THR A 295 2.83 -17.50 -28.63
N LEU A 296 3.03 -16.92 -27.45
CA LEU A 296 2.78 -15.51 -27.17
C LEU A 296 3.74 -14.59 -27.94
N LEU A 297 5.03 -14.92 -27.93
CA LEU A 297 6.15 -14.18 -28.50
C LEU A 297 6.95 -15.04 -29.50
N PRO A 298 6.42 -15.31 -30.72
CA PRO A 298 7.14 -16.07 -31.74
C PRO A 298 8.47 -15.40 -32.13
N PRO A 299 9.48 -16.13 -32.63
CA PRO A 299 10.73 -15.53 -33.09
C PRO A 299 10.51 -14.56 -34.27
N ASN A 300 11.41 -13.58 -34.42
CA ASN A 300 11.43 -12.61 -35.53
C ASN A 300 10.04 -12.03 -35.83
N THR A 301 9.35 -11.53 -34.81
CA THR A 301 7.95 -11.10 -34.90
C THR A 301 7.75 -9.79 -34.15
N LEU A 302 7.02 -8.86 -34.75
CA LEU A 302 6.46 -7.74 -34.02
C LEU A 302 5.10 -8.16 -33.46
N VAL A 303 4.99 -8.27 -32.14
CA VAL A 303 3.74 -8.55 -31.43
C VAL A 303 3.09 -7.23 -31.04
N LEU A 304 1.83 -7.06 -31.41
CA LEU A 304 1.01 -5.90 -31.09
C LEU A 304 0.06 -6.26 -29.95
N GLY A 305 0.05 -5.42 -28.91
CA GLY A 305 -0.91 -5.51 -27.81
C GLY A 305 -1.57 -4.18 -27.47
N ARG A 306 -2.50 -4.21 -26.52
CA ARG A 306 -3.17 -3.03 -25.93
C ARG A 306 -3.59 -3.36 -24.49
N GLY A 307 -3.79 -2.34 -23.66
CA GLY A 307 -4.12 -2.49 -22.25
C GLY A 307 -2.88 -2.47 -21.37
N TRP A 308 -2.99 -3.00 -20.16
CA TRP A 308 -1.94 -2.90 -19.14
C TRP A 308 -0.73 -3.79 -19.46
N SER A 309 -0.96 -4.94 -20.09
CA SER A 309 0.09 -5.88 -20.50
C SER A 309 -0.38 -6.76 -21.68
N LEU A 310 0.43 -7.71 -22.15
CA LEU A 310 -0.02 -8.75 -23.10
C LEU A 310 -0.84 -9.88 -22.44
N GLN A 311 -0.93 -9.89 -21.10
CA GLN A 311 -1.66 -10.87 -20.32
C GLN A 311 -2.80 -10.19 -19.56
N ASN A 312 -3.95 -10.85 -19.55
CA ASN A 312 -5.13 -10.38 -18.83
C ASN A 312 -4.98 -10.67 -17.34
N GLN A 313 -5.31 -9.70 -16.50
CA GLN A 313 -5.28 -9.79 -15.04
C GLN A 313 -6.57 -9.22 -14.45
N THR A 314 -6.93 -9.64 -13.24
CA THR A 314 -8.10 -9.11 -12.52
C THR A 314 -7.99 -7.59 -12.43
N SER A 315 -9.00 -6.87 -12.94
CA SER A 315 -9.09 -5.40 -13.02
C SER A 315 -8.06 -4.68 -13.91
N LEU A 316 -7.03 -5.37 -14.41
CA LEU A 316 -5.97 -4.84 -15.29
C LEU A 316 -5.98 -5.58 -16.64
N PRO A 317 -6.93 -5.27 -17.54
CA PRO A 317 -7.07 -6.01 -18.78
C PRO A 317 -5.88 -5.80 -19.72
N GLY A 318 -5.49 -6.88 -20.39
CA GLY A 318 -4.39 -6.91 -21.34
C GLY A 318 -4.74 -7.78 -22.53
N PHE A 319 -4.35 -7.34 -23.73
CA PHE A 319 -4.75 -7.95 -24.99
C PHE A 319 -3.56 -8.09 -25.93
N VAL A 320 -3.48 -9.24 -26.60
CA VAL A 320 -2.68 -9.42 -27.81
C VAL A 320 -3.62 -9.20 -28.99
N LEU A 321 -3.31 -8.21 -29.83
CA LEU A 321 -4.16 -7.83 -30.96
C LEU A 321 -3.74 -8.52 -32.25
N ASP A 322 -2.44 -8.53 -32.52
CA ASP A 322 -1.89 -9.07 -33.77
C ASP A 322 -0.42 -9.47 -33.62
N LYS A 323 0.08 -10.20 -34.61
CA LYS A 323 1.47 -10.62 -34.73
C LYS A 323 1.89 -10.48 -36.18
N PHE A 324 2.98 -9.74 -36.43
CA PHE A 324 3.54 -9.50 -37.75
C PHE A 324 4.87 -10.27 -37.86
N PRO A 325 4.89 -11.48 -38.45
CA PRO A 325 6.13 -12.22 -38.69
C PRO A 325 7.01 -11.49 -39.69
N LEU A 326 8.31 -11.43 -39.40
CA LEU A 326 9.28 -10.70 -40.21
C LEU A 326 9.96 -11.62 -41.22
N LYS A 327 10.31 -11.04 -42.37
CA LYS A 327 11.06 -11.74 -43.43
C LYS A 327 12.57 -11.67 -43.24
N MET A 328 13.03 -10.88 -42.27
CA MET A 328 14.42 -10.74 -41.86
C MET A 328 14.62 -11.34 -40.47
N ASN A 329 15.85 -11.75 -40.18
CA ASN A 329 16.24 -12.06 -38.80
C ASN A 329 16.42 -10.76 -38.01
N VAL A 330 15.93 -10.77 -36.77
CA VAL A 330 16.19 -9.74 -35.77
C VAL A 330 17.25 -10.29 -34.82
N THR A 331 18.52 -10.06 -35.13
CA THR A 331 19.66 -10.73 -34.48
C THR A 331 19.95 -10.16 -33.09
N GLU A 332 20.09 -11.01 -32.08
CA GLU A 332 20.58 -10.57 -30.77
C GLU A 332 22.01 -10.00 -30.86
N LYS A 333 22.32 -9.04 -29.99
CA LYS A 333 23.63 -8.34 -29.90
C LYS A 333 23.98 -7.46 -31.10
N GLU A 334 23.06 -7.23 -32.03
CA GLU A 334 23.20 -6.24 -33.10
C GLU A 334 22.33 -5.00 -32.83
N TRP A 335 22.79 -3.84 -33.32
CA TRP A 335 22.00 -2.62 -33.26
C TRP A 335 20.99 -2.60 -34.41
N HIS A 336 19.75 -2.27 -34.07
CA HIS A 336 18.65 -2.05 -35.00
C HIS A 336 18.09 -0.65 -34.82
N THR A 337 17.70 -0.03 -35.94
CA THR A 337 16.98 1.25 -35.93
C THR A 337 15.49 0.98 -36.05
N ILE A 338 14.70 1.52 -35.12
CA ILE A 338 13.25 1.44 -35.12
C ILE A 338 12.68 2.83 -35.43
N LEU A 339 11.71 2.88 -36.33
CA LEU A 339 10.85 4.02 -36.56
C LEU A 339 9.38 3.60 -36.34
N THR A 340 8.61 4.39 -35.62
CA THR A 340 7.15 4.24 -35.54
C THR A 340 6.47 5.56 -35.85
N GLU A 341 5.66 5.58 -36.90
CA GLU A 341 4.85 6.72 -37.31
C GLU A 341 3.47 6.65 -36.64
N SER A 342 3.05 7.76 -36.03
CA SER A 342 1.70 7.97 -35.52
C SER A 342 1.09 9.26 -36.11
N PRO A 343 0.25 9.16 -37.16
CA PRO A 343 -0.58 10.27 -37.65
C PRO A 343 -1.57 10.82 -36.61
N GLY A 344 -1.92 10.04 -35.58
CA GLY A 344 -2.91 10.43 -34.56
C GLY A 344 -4.36 10.13 -34.93
N ASP A 345 -4.60 9.26 -35.92
CA ASP A 345 -5.92 8.72 -36.31
C ASP A 345 -6.10 7.24 -35.90
N GLY A 346 -5.19 6.72 -35.06
CA GLY A 346 -5.14 5.32 -34.64
C GLY A 346 -4.38 4.42 -35.60
N THR A 347 -3.94 4.92 -36.75
CA THR A 347 -3.04 4.20 -37.66
C THR A 347 -1.61 4.28 -37.16
N TYR A 348 -0.86 3.19 -37.29
CA TYR A 348 0.56 3.12 -36.97
C TYR A 348 1.30 2.41 -38.10
N THR A 349 2.49 2.92 -38.44
CA THR A 349 3.43 2.24 -39.34
C THR A 349 4.75 2.04 -38.62
N VAL A 350 5.25 0.82 -38.60
CA VAL A 350 6.51 0.47 -37.93
C VAL A 350 7.55 0.05 -38.96
N TYR A 351 8.76 0.58 -38.82
CA TYR A 351 9.92 0.25 -39.63
C TYR A 351 11.04 -0.30 -38.76
N LEU A 352 11.76 -1.28 -39.29
CA LEU A 352 12.97 -1.85 -38.73
C LEU A 352 14.06 -1.78 -39.79
N ASN A 353 15.16 -1.08 -39.50
CA ASN A 353 16.27 -0.87 -40.42
C ASN A 353 15.78 -0.39 -41.82
N ASP A 354 14.97 0.67 -41.82
CA ASP A 354 14.34 1.30 -43.00
C ASP A 354 13.34 0.43 -43.78
N GLN A 355 13.08 -0.81 -43.35
CA GLN A 355 12.07 -1.66 -43.94
C GLN A 355 10.76 -1.60 -43.14
N GLN A 356 9.64 -1.34 -43.80
CA GLN A 356 8.32 -1.42 -43.17
C GLN A 356 8.02 -2.87 -42.73
N ILE A 357 7.72 -3.04 -41.45
CA ILE A 357 7.42 -4.34 -40.84
C ILE A 357 5.97 -4.50 -40.39
N ALA A 358 5.27 -3.39 -40.14
CA ALA A 358 3.85 -3.41 -39.82
C ALA A 358 3.15 -2.12 -40.25
N HIS A 359 1.88 -2.24 -40.61
CA HIS A 359 0.97 -1.13 -40.86
C HIS A 359 -0.44 -1.58 -40.47
N PHE A 360 -1.07 -0.89 -39.51
CA PHE A 360 -2.38 -1.27 -38.99
C PHE A 360 -3.10 -0.05 -38.40
N ASN A 361 -4.40 -0.17 -38.19
CA ASN A 361 -5.18 0.79 -37.43
C ASN A 361 -5.68 0.13 -36.14
N ILE A 362 -5.29 0.65 -34.98
CA ILE A 362 -5.60 0.01 -33.69
C ILE A 362 -7.11 -0.06 -33.40
N SER A 363 -7.88 0.87 -33.96
CA SER A 363 -9.33 0.93 -33.77
C SER A 363 -10.08 -0.20 -34.49
N THR A 364 -9.47 -0.85 -35.49
CA THR A 364 -10.12 -1.95 -36.24
C THR A 364 -10.17 -3.26 -35.47
N TYR A 365 -9.42 -3.39 -34.38
CA TYR A 365 -9.42 -4.61 -33.54
C TYR A 365 -10.63 -4.71 -32.61
N GLY A 366 -11.57 -3.73 -32.63
CA GLY A 366 -12.89 -3.85 -32.03
C GLY A 366 -12.90 -3.98 -30.50
N LEU A 367 -11.83 -3.52 -29.82
CA LEU A 367 -11.80 -3.46 -28.37
C LEU A 367 -12.76 -2.38 -27.88
N GLY A 368 -13.68 -2.75 -26.99
CA GLY A 368 -14.66 -1.83 -26.40
C GLY A 368 -13.99 -0.60 -25.76
N ASP A 369 -14.77 0.46 -25.60
CA ASP A 369 -14.31 1.68 -24.96
C ASP A 369 -13.80 1.39 -23.54
N PRO A 370 -12.78 2.12 -23.08
CA PRO A 370 -12.33 2.03 -21.70
C PRO A 370 -13.49 2.23 -20.73
N ASN A 371 -13.35 1.70 -19.51
CA ASN A 371 -14.36 1.86 -18.47
C ASN A 371 -14.73 3.35 -18.33
N PRO A 372 -15.98 3.75 -18.63
CA PRO A 372 -16.39 5.16 -18.67
C PRO A 372 -16.35 5.82 -17.29
N TYR A 373 -16.30 5.03 -16.21
CA TYR A 373 -16.21 5.49 -14.83
C TYR A 373 -14.77 5.72 -14.35
N LYS A 374 -13.76 5.33 -15.13
CA LYS A 374 -12.35 5.67 -14.86
C LYS A 374 -11.95 6.79 -15.82
N PRO A 375 -11.68 8.02 -15.39
CA PRO A 375 -11.13 9.07 -16.25
C PRO A 375 -9.84 8.59 -16.94
N GLY A 376 -9.74 8.84 -18.24
CA GLY A 376 -8.51 8.59 -19.00
C GLY A 376 -7.48 9.69 -18.73
N GLY A 377 -6.20 9.31 -18.71
CA GLY A 377 -5.10 10.27 -18.59
C GLY A 377 -5.10 11.29 -19.73
N VAL A 378 -4.90 12.55 -19.39
CA VAL A 378 -4.93 13.70 -20.33
C VAL A 378 -3.67 13.78 -21.19
N TYR A 379 -2.55 13.30 -20.65
CA TYR A 379 -1.24 13.34 -21.26
C TYR A 379 -0.83 11.96 -21.74
N LYS A 380 -0.56 11.89 -23.05
CA LYS A 380 -0.11 10.69 -23.74
C LYS A 380 1.28 10.91 -24.29
N GLY A 381 2.11 9.87 -24.27
CA GLY A 381 3.48 9.92 -24.76
C GLY A 381 3.95 8.56 -25.21
N PHE A 382 5.27 8.36 -25.14
CA PHE A 382 5.92 7.10 -25.46
C PHE A 382 6.61 6.51 -24.22
N ALA A 383 6.83 5.20 -24.25
CA ALA A 383 7.42 4.46 -23.14
C ALA A 383 8.32 3.31 -23.62
N PHE A 384 9.28 2.90 -22.79
CA PHE A 384 10.16 1.77 -23.07
C PHE A 384 10.09 0.70 -21.96
N GLY A 385 10.02 -0.56 -22.36
CA GLY A 385 9.98 -1.70 -21.47
C GLY A 385 9.82 -3.00 -22.27
N PRO A 386 10.87 -3.84 -22.35
CA PRO A 386 10.75 -5.19 -22.92
C PRO A 386 9.75 -6.06 -22.15
N TRP A 387 9.36 -7.19 -22.76
CA TRP A 387 8.50 -8.18 -22.10
C TRP A 387 9.28 -9.02 -21.07
N GLN A 388 8.57 -9.87 -20.33
CA GLN A 388 9.13 -10.82 -19.36
C GLN A 388 10.38 -11.52 -19.89
N ASP A 389 11.43 -11.57 -19.07
CA ASP A 389 12.73 -12.19 -19.33
C ASP A 389 13.52 -11.63 -20.54
N GLN A 390 13.00 -10.62 -21.24
CA GLN A 390 13.73 -9.92 -22.29
C GLN A 390 14.64 -8.82 -21.71
N ALA A 391 15.64 -8.40 -22.48
CA ALA A 391 16.46 -7.24 -22.15
C ALA A 391 17.03 -6.60 -23.42
N ALA A 392 17.09 -5.28 -23.45
CA ALA A 392 17.61 -4.52 -24.58
C ALA A 392 18.32 -3.23 -24.14
N TRP A 393 19.27 -2.78 -24.94
CA TRP A 393 19.83 -1.43 -24.87
C TRP A 393 18.99 -0.50 -25.73
N VAL A 394 18.72 0.72 -25.27
CA VAL A 394 18.04 1.78 -26.03
C VAL A 394 18.90 3.05 -26.02
N ARG A 395 19.05 3.69 -27.19
CA ARG A 395 19.77 4.97 -27.33
C ARG A 395 19.25 5.80 -28.51
N ASN A 396 19.73 7.04 -28.59
CA ASN A 396 19.46 7.96 -29.70
C ASN A 396 17.95 8.10 -29.99
N VAL A 397 17.17 8.34 -28.93
CA VAL A 397 15.71 8.47 -29.02
C VAL A 397 15.37 9.86 -29.54
N ASN A 398 14.61 9.94 -30.62
CA ASN A 398 14.20 11.19 -31.23
C ASN A 398 12.70 11.18 -31.55
N VAL A 399 12.08 12.36 -31.45
CA VAL A 399 10.72 12.57 -31.95
C VAL A 399 10.72 13.69 -32.97
N THR A 400 10.23 13.39 -34.17
CA THR A 400 10.18 14.31 -35.30
C THR A 400 8.75 14.45 -35.79
N LEU A 401 8.27 15.68 -35.96
CA LEU A 401 6.96 15.93 -36.55
C LEU A 401 6.99 15.67 -38.06
N LYS A 402 5.83 15.43 -38.68
CA LYS A 402 5.69 15.28 -40.14
C LYS A 402 6.23 16.46 -40.94
N THR A 403 6.31 17.65 -40.33
CA THR A 403 6.91 18.85 -40.91
C THR A 403 8.44 18.79 -40.99
N GLY A 404 9.08 17.78 -40.40
CA GLY A 404 10.54 17.65 -40.26
C GLY A 404 11.11 18.31 -39.01
N VAL A 405 10.28 18.92 -38.14
CA VAL A 405 10.73 19.57 -36.91
C VAL A 405 11.05 18.52 -35.84
N HIS A 406 12.27 18.53 -35.32
CA HIS A 406 12.68 17.73 -34.17
C HIS A 406 12.19 18.38 -32.87
N VAL A 407 11.38 17.66 -32.10
CA VAL A 407 10.77 18.17 -30.85
C VAL A 407 11.33 17.50 -29.59
N TYR A 408 12.04 16.39 -29.74
CA TYR A 408 12.70 15.69 -28.65
C TYR A 408 13.93 14.94 -29.18
N SER A 409 15.00 14.93 -28.39
CA SER A 409 16.20 14.15 -28.63
C SER A 409 16.85 13.78 -27.29
N ASN A 410 17.15 12.51 -27.08
CA ASN A 410 17.85 12.04 -25.89
C ASN A 410 18.79 10.88 -26.25
N PRO A 411 20.10 10.99 -26.00
CA PRO A 411 21.06 9.91 -26.27
C PRO A 411 20.88 8.70 -25.35
N MET A 412 20.12 8.82 -24.26
CA MET A 412 19.90 7.80 -23.21
C MET A 412 21.16 7.43 -22.42
N THR A 413 22.12 8.35 -22.32
CA THR A 413 23.41 8.13 -21.62
C THR A 413 23.59 9.03 -20.39
N SER A 414 22.68 9.98 -20.15
CA SER A 414 22.74 10.91 -19.02
C SER A 414 22.21 10.25 -17.73
N PRO A 415 22.82 10.54 -16.56
CA PRO A 415 22.26 10.12 -15.26
C PRO A 415 20.87 10.72 -14.96
N ASP A 416 20.40 11.72 -15.71
CA ASP A 416 19.06 12.29 -15.55
C ASP A 416 17.96 11.44 -16.21
N VAL A 417 18.33 10.50 -17.10
CA VAL A 417 17.36 9.65 -17.82
C VAL A 417 16.42 8.91 -16.86
N PRO A 418 16.89 8.25 -15.78
CA PRO A 418 15.98 7.61 -14.83
C PRO A 418 14.99 8.57 -14.15
N VAL A 419 15.33 9.85 -13.98
CA VAL A 419 14.43 10.86 -13.39
C VAL A 419 13.30 11.19 -14.37
N GLU A 420 13.62 11.40 -15.65
CA GLU A 420 12.64 11.67 -16.70
C GLU A 420 11.60 10.54 -16.81
N TYR A 421 12.07 9.29 -16.78
CA TYR A 421 11.23 8.11 -16.93
C TYR A 421 10.57 7.65 -15.61
N GLY A 422 10.89 8.27 -14.48
CA GLY A 422 10.34 7.92 -13.16
C GLY A 422 10.81 6.55 -12.65
N VAL A 423 12.05 6.17 -12.97
CA VAL A 423 12.69 4.90 -12.60
C VAL A 423 14.01 5.08 -11.86
N HIS A 424 14.29 6.29 -11.36
CA HIS A 424 15.44 6.55 -10.50
C HIS A 424 15.21 5.90 -9.12
N ALA A 425 16.30 5.50 -8.46
CA ALA A 425 16.24 5.00 -7.08
C ALA A 425 15.54 6.01 -6.15
N ASN A 426 14.83 5.52 -5.13
CA ASN A 426 14.09 6.40 -4.23
C ASN A 426 15.05 7.30 -3.44
N GLY A 427 14.85 8.62 -3.49
CA GLY A 427 15.73 9.59 -2.85
C GLY A 427 15.30 10.01 -1.44
N GLN A 428 14.13 9.57 -0.98
CA GLN A 428 13.50 9.96 0.28
C GLN A 428 12.92 8.73 0.98
N TYR A 429 12.58 8.89 2.26
CA TYR A 429 11.69 7.96 2.95
C TYR A 429 10.34 8.00 2.24
N THR A 430 9.83 6.83 1.85
CA THR A 430 8.54 6.71 1.16
C THR A 430 7.80 5.48 1.66
N CYS A 431 6.49 5.39 1.42
CA CYS A 431 5.68 4.23 1.78
C CYS A 431 4.65 3.96 0.68
N SER A 432 4.53 2.72 0.24
CA SER A 432 3.44 2.30 -0.62
C SER A 432 2.19 1.89 0.14
N ASP A 433 1.08 1.81 -0.57
CA ASP A 433 -0.13 1.09 -0.20
C ASP A 433 0.12 -0.38 0.14
N ALA A 434 0.81 -1.11 -0.74
CA ALA A 434 1.09 -2.53 -0.62
C ALA A 434 2.56 -2.89 -0.90
N GLY A 435 3.02 -4.03 -0.38
CA GLY A 435 4.38 -4.52 -0.62
C GLY A 435 4.55 -5.18 -1.99
N LYS A 436 3.49 -5.82 -2.52
CA LYS A 436 3.49 -6.61 -3.76
C LYS A 436 3.13 -5.80 -5.01
N ARG A 437 1.87 -5.37 -5.12
CA ARG A 437 1.29 -4.69 -6.30
C ARG A 437 0.96 -3.24 -6.00
N ASP A 438 0.59 -2.51 -7.05
CA ASP A 438 0.40 -1.05 -7.11
C ASP A 438 1.63 -0.28 -6.72
N ARG A 439 2.13 -0.42 -5.49
CA ARG A 439 3.39 0.16 -5.02
C ARG A 439 3.46 1.65 -5.37
N TYR A 440 2.38 2.33 -5.05
CA TYR A 440 2.25 3.78 -5.10
C TYR A 440 2.11 4.29 -3.68
N SER A 441 2.67 5.47 -3.40
CA SER A 441 2.31 6.19 -2.19
C SER A 441 0.98 6.91 -2.42
N TRP A 442 -0.13 6.22 -2.13
CA TRP A 442 -1.50 6.73 -2.21
C TRP A 442 -1.85 7.55 -0.98
N LEU A 443 -2.37 8.77 -1.19
CA LEU A 443 -2.73 9.68 -0.09
C LEU A 443 -3.85 9.12 0.81
N GLY A 444 -4.80 8.35 0.26
CA GLY A 444 -5.88 7.74 1.03
C GLY A 444 -5.36 6.73 2.05
N ASP A 445 -4.52 5.79 1.65
CA ASP A 445 -3.85 4.83 2.54
C ASP A 445 -3.08 5.49 3.68
N ARG A 446 -2.59 6.72 3.45
CA ARG A 446 -1.86 7.49 4.47
C ARG A 446 -2.72 7.83 5.67
N ILE A 447 -4.05 7.99 5.53
CA ILE A 447 -4.94 8.32 6.66
C ILE A 447 -4.87 7.27 7.77
N VAL A 448 -4.75 6.00 7.39
CA VAL A 448 -4.61 4.88 8.33
C VAL A 448 -3.15 4.66 8.67
N SER A 449 -2.29 4.54 7.65
CA SER A 449 -0.90 4.12 7.86
C SER A 449 -0.05 5.10 8.66
N SER A 450 -0.29 6.41 8.52
CA SER A 450 0.44 7.41 9.32
C SER A 450 0.22 7.22 10.82
N GLN A 451 -1.02 6.94 11.23
CA GLN A 451 -1.36 6.67 12.63
C GLN A 451 -0.73 5.36 13.10
N VAL A 452 -0.77 4.31 12.28
CA VAL A 452 -0.14 3.00 12.59
C VAL A 452 1.36 3.13 12.79
N VAL A 453 2.04 3.88 11.91
CA VAL A 453 3.48 4.17 12.06
C VAL A 453 3.74 4.83 13.41
N MET A 454 2.96 5.85 13.77
CA MET A 454 3.18 6.61 15.00
C MET A 454 2.92 5.80 16.28
N VAL A 455 1.90 4.93 16.32
CA VAL A 455 1.62 4.11 17.51
C VAL A 455 2.46 2.83 17.59
N GLY A 456 2.93 2.33 16.44
CA GLY A 456 3.68 1.08 16.32
C GLY A 456 5.19 1.27 16.42
N THR A 457 5.81 1.72 15.33
CA THR A 457 7.28 1.85 15.24
C THR A 457 7.79 3.21 15.70
N SER A 458 6.93 4.23 15.73
CA SER A 458 7.27 5.63 15.99
C SER A 458 8.32 6.23 15.04
N GLN A 459 8.47 5.66 13.83
CA GLN A 459 9.38 6.14 12.80
C GLN A 459 8.73 7.25 11.97
N GLY A 460 8.68 8.46 12.53
CA GLY A 460 7.99 9.62 11.95
C GLY A 460 8.45 9.98 10.54
N GLU A 461 9.67 9.61 10.14
CA GLU A 461 10.20 9.74 8.78
C GLU A 461 9.40 9.02 7.71
N PHE A 462 8.76 7.92 8.05
CA PHE A 462 7.80 7.24 7.18
C PHE A 462 6.44 7.93 7.12
N VAL A 463 6.27 9.07 7.79
CA VAL A 463 5.09 9.94 7.67
C VAL A 463 5.45 11.27 6.99
N TRP A 464 6.46 11.99 7.51
CA TRP A 464 6.85 13.27 6.92
C TRP A 464 7.58 13.13 5.58
N GLY A 465 8.24 12.00 5.31
CA GLY A 465 8.92 11.71 4.04
C GLY A 465 7.96 11.65 2.85
N PRO A 466 6.98 10.74 2.85
CA PRO A 466 5.92 10.70 1.83
C PRO A 466 5.15 12.03 1.72
N ALA A 467 4.92 12.73 2.84
CA ALA A 467 4.26 14.04 2.81
C ALA A 467 5.11 15.10 2.08
N ASN A 468 6.42 15.14 2.33
CA ASN A 468 7.33 16.01 1.57
C ASN A 468 7.33 15.65 0.08
N GLU A 469 7.31 14.36 -0.24
CA GLU A 469 7.25 13.87 -1.62
C GLU A 469 5.98 14.38 -2.33
N ALA A 470 4.81 14.22 -1.71
CA ALA A 470 3.55 14.73 -2.24
C ALA A 470 3.56 16.26 -2.40
N PHE A 471 3.96 17.00 -1.36
CA PHE A 471 4.01 18.46 -1.40
C PHE A 471 5.08 19.02 -2.37
N SER A 472 6.15 18.28 -2.63
CA SER A 472 7.15 18.68 -3.64
C SER A 472 6.59 18.66 -5.06
N ARG A 473 5.51 17.91 -5.28
CA ARG A 473 4.80 17.78 -6.57
C ARG A 473 3.55 18.65 -6.63
N GLN A 474 3.29 19.45 -5.59
CA GLN A 474 2.20 20.40 -5.60
C GLN A 474 2.41 21.42 -6.73
N ILE A 475 1.40 21.60 -7.58
CA ILE A 475 1.45 22.54 -8.68
C ILE A 475 0.83 23.89 -8.29
N ALA A 476 1.01 24.90 -9.16
CA ALA A 476 0.61 26.28 -8.86
C ALA A 476 -0.88 26.48 -8.55
N SER A 477 -1.77 25.58 -9.01
CA SER A 477 -3.20 25.62 -8.68
C SER A 477 -3.51 25.21 -7.24
N GLY A 478 -2.53 24.69 -6.49
CA GLY A 478 -2.69 24.11 -5.15
C GLY A 478 -2.89 22.59 -5.16
N GLU A 479 -3.10 21.99 -6.33
CA GLU A 479 -3.30 20.55 -6.49
C GLU A 479 -2.08 19.72 -6.07
N VAL A 480 -2.34 18.64 -5.33
CA VAL A 480 -1.36 17.63 -4.91
C VAL A 480 -1.78 16.28 -5.52
N PRO A 481 -0.85 15.51 -6.10
CA PRO A 481 -1.21 14.24 -6.73
C PRO A 481 -1.76 13.23 -5.71
N CYS A 482 -2.82 12.49 -6.07
CA CYS A 482 -3.43 11.49 -5.19
C CYS A 482 -2.56 10.24 -4.96
N ASN A 483 -1.58 10.01 -5.84
CA ASN A 483 -0.54 9.00 -5.69
C ASN A 483 0.82 9.52 -6.14
N THR A 484 1.90 8.88 -5.68
CA THR A 484 3.27 9.26 -6.04
C THR A 484 4.13 8.03 -6.33
N LEU A 485 4.87 8.06 -7.45
CA LEU A 485 6.00 7.16 -7.74
C LEU A 485 7.12 7.41 -6.75
N PHE A 486 7.81 6.37 -6.27
CA PHE A 486 8.96 6.50 -5.35
C PHE A 486 10.17 7.24 -5.96
N SER A 487 10.28 7.21 -7.29
CA SER A 487 11.35 7.89 -8.01
C SER A 487 11.18 9.41 -7.87
N PRO A 488 12.27 10.16 -7.65
CA PRO A 488 12.23 11.61 -7.85
C PRO A 488 11.78 11.94 -9.27
N LEU A 489 11.19 13.12 -9.41
CA LEU A 489 10.71 13.69 -10.66
C LEU A 489 11.26 15.11 -10.81
N ASP A 490 11.49 15.54 -12.04
CA ASP A 490 11.75 16.95 -12.32
C ASP A 490 10.45 17.79 -12.27
N ALA A 491 10.57 19.10 -12.45
CA ALA A 491 9.43 20.01 -12.38
C ALA A 491 8.36 19.72 -13.46
N GLU A 492 8.78 19.38 -14.67
CA GLU A 492 7.85 19.08 -15.77
C GLU A 492 7.13 17.75 -15.55
N GLY A 493 7.86 16.71 -15.16
CA GLY A 493 7.30 15.43 -14.77
C GLY A 493 6.36 15.53 -13.58
N SER A 494 6.66 16.39 -12.60
CA SER A 494 5.77 16.67 -11.47
C SER A 494 4.46 17.30 -11.92
N VAL A 495 4.50 18.31 -12.81
CA VAL A 495 3.29 18.96 -13.33
C VAL A 495 2.45 17.98 -14.15
N ILE A 496 3.09 17.27 -15.09
CA ILE A 496 2.39 16.36 -15.99
C ILE A 496 1.76 15.22 -15.19
N ARG A 497 2.50 14.55 -14.32
CA ARG A 497 1.95 13.40 -13.59
C ARG A 497 0.87 13.82 -12.60
N THR A 498 1.01 14.97 -11.94
CA THR A 498 -0.03 15.49 -11.03
C THR A 498 -1.33 15.74 -11.78
N THR A 499 -1.26 16.45 -12.91
CA THR A 499 -2.46 16.77 -13.72
C THR A 499 -2.99 15.59 -14.54
N ASN A 500 -2.15 14.61 -14.86
CA ASN A 500 -2.53 13.48 -15.71
C ASN A 500 -3.41 12.48 -14.99
N VAL A 501 -3.21 12.33 -13.69
CA VAL A 501 -4.06 11.46 -12.90
C VAL A 501 -5.40 12.16 -12.62
N ASP A 502 -5.48 13.50 -12.62
CA ASP A 502 -6.58 14.25 -11.98
C ASP A 502 -6.72 13.76 -10.50
N PRO A 503 -7.33 14.49 -9.56
CA PRO A 503 -7.86 13.83 -8.38
C PRO A 503 -9.01 12.89 -8.80
N LEU A 504 -8.68 11.69 -9.29
CA LEU A 504 -9.63 10.57 -9.45
C LEU A 504 -10.42 10.35 -8.15
N LEU A 505 -9.76 10.65 -7.02
CA LEU A 505 -10.19 10.43 -5.65
C LEU A 505 -9.94 11.72 -4.84
N VAL A 506 -10.77 12.74 -5.04
CA VAL A 506 -10.56 14.05 -4.41
C VAL A 506 -10.69 14.02 -2.88
N ASP A 507 -11.39 13.02 -2.32
CA ASP A 507 -11.40 12.73 -0.89
C ASP A 507 -10.01 12.45 -0.33
N TYR A 508 -9.10 11.87 -1.12
CA TYR A 508 -7.73 11.61 -0.68
C TYR A 508 -6.95 12.90 -0.42
N ASN A 509 -7.27 14.01 -1.12
CA ASN A 509 -6.66 15.29 -0.81
C ASN A 509 -7.14 15.86 0.53
N PHE A 510 -8.39 15.57 0.92
CA PHE A 510 -8.93 15.96 2.23
C PHE A 510 -8.28 15.12 3.33
N ASP A 511 -8.20 13.81 3.10
CA ASP A 511 -7.52 12.86 3.99
C ASP A 511 -6.04 13.19 4.18
N PHE A 512 -5.38 13.78 3.17
CA PHE A 512 -3.99 14.15 3.31
C PHE A 512 -3.79 15.27 4.35
N MET A 513 -4.71 16.22 4.48
CA MET A 513 -4.62 17.25 5.53
C MET A 513 -4.77 16.64 6.93
N GLN A 514 -5.66 15.67 7.03
CA GLN A 514 -5.88 14.85 8.22
C GLN A 514 -4.62 14.07 8.62
N VAL A 515 -3.89 13.50 7.66
CA VAL A 515 -2.59 12.83 7.88
C VAL A 515 -1.57 13.75 8.55
N ILE A 516 -1.46 15.00 8.08
CA ILE A 516 -0.52 15.96 8.65
C ILE A 516 -0.90 16.32 10.09
N TYR A 517 -2.21 16.53 10.35
CA TYR A 517 -2.71 16.74 11.70
C TYR A 517 -2.39 15.57 12.63
N ASP A 518 -2.69 14.34 12.20
CA ASP A 518 -2.49 13.13 13.00
C ASP A 518 -1.02 12.89 13.36
N TYR A 519 -0.11 13.24 12.43
CA TYR A 519 1.32 13.26 12.66
C TYR A 519 1.73 14.35 13.65
N TRP A 520 1.29 15.59 13.43
CA TRP A 520 1.61 16.73 14.29
C TRP A 520 1.12 16.51 15.72
N LEU A 521 -0.11 16.02 15.90
CA LEU A 521 -0.69 15.74 17.21
C LEU A 521 0.14 14.72 18.00
N ARG A 522 0.65 13.66 17.34
CA ARG A 522 1.47 12.61 18.00
C ARG A 522 2.94 12.99 18.16
N SER A 523 3.50 13.78 17.23
CA SER A 523 4.93 14.11 17.19
C SER A 523 5.30 15.44 17.84
N GLY A 524 4.36 16.39 17.94
CA GLY A 524 4.64 17.77 18.36
C GLY A 524 5.57 18.51 17.40
N ASN A 525 5.68 18.08 16.14
CA ASN A 525 6.64 18.64 15.19
C ASN A 525 6.14 19.93 14.53
N ASP A 526 6.20 21.02 15.29
CA ASP A 526 5.79 22.36 14.85
C ASP A 526 6.60 22.85 13.66
N THR A 527 7.90 22.59 13.63
CA THR A 527 8.79 22.98 12.51
C THR A 527 8.33 22.36 11.19
N PHE A 528 7.89 21.10 11.21
CA PHE A 528 7.33 20.47 10.02
C PHE A 528 6.01 21.13 9.61
N LEU A 529 5.09 21.31 10.56
CA LEU A 529 3.78 21.93 10.32
C LEU A 529 3.93 23.34 9.72
N GLU A 530 4.72 24.21 10.35
CA GLU A 530 4.99 25.58 9.87
C GLU A 530 5.53 25.58 8.43
N ARG A 531 6.45 24.65 8.12
CA ARG A 531 7.05 24.54 6.78
C ARG A 531 6.03 24.17 5.71
N VAL A 532 5.09 23.27 6.02
CA VAL A 532 4.11 22.78 5.03
C VAL A 532 2.80 23.56 5.04
N TRP A 533 2.55 24.39 6.06
CA TRP A 533 1.29 25.12 6.23
C TRP A 533 0.83 25.90 4.98
N PRO A 534 1.67 26.70 4.31
CA PRO A 534 1.23 27.42 3.10
C PRO A 534 0.76 26.47 1.98
N ARG A 535 1.40 25.31 1.86
CA ARG A 535 1.02 24.27 0.88
C ARG A 535 -0.27 23.59 1.25
N MET A 536 -0.49 23.33 2.54
CA MET A 536 -1.76 22.80 3.05
C MET A 536 -2.91 23.75 2.75
N VAL A 537 -2.77 25.04 3.07
CA VAL A 537 -3.78 26.06 2.77
C VAL A 537 -4.11 26.08 1.28
N MET A 538 -3.10 26.12 0.40
CA MET A 538 -3.33 26.07 -1.06
C MET A 538 -4.05 24.79 -1.51
N SER A 539 -3.66 23.63 -0.97
CA SER A 539 -4.30 22.35 -1.30
C SER A 539 -5.76 22.31 -0.84
N THR A 540 -6.06 22.77 0.37
CA THR A 540 -7.43 22.85 0.89
C THR A 540 -8.27 23.81 0.07
N SER A 541 -7.76 25.00 -0.26
CA SER A 541 -8.47 25.97 -1.09
C SER A 541 -8.79 25.41 -2.48
N TRP A 542 -7.83 24.76 -3.13
CA TRP A 542 -8.06 24.10 -4.41
C TRP A 542 -9.13 23.02 -4.29
N ALA A 543 -9.00 22.12 -3.32
CA ALA A 543 -9.89 20.98 -3.19
C ALA A 543 -11.34 21.41 -2.88
N MET A 544 -11.51 22.42 -2.01
CA MET A 544 -12.81 23.06 -1.77
C MET A 544 -13.39 23.69 -3.03
N SER A 545 -12.62 24.52 -3.73
CA SER A 545 -13.08 25.18 -4.98
C SER A 545 -13.49 24.19 -6.07
N ARG A 546 -13.00 22.95 -5.98
CA ARG A 546 -13.23 21.92 -6.97
C ARG A 546 -14.40 21.00 -6.64
N THR A 547 -14.86 20.96 -5.38
CA THR A 547 -15.79 19.93 -4.91
C THR A 547 -16.96 20.44 -4.07
N LEU A 548 -16.87 21.62 -3.46
CA LEU A 548 -17.98 22.20 -2.72
C LEU A 548 -19.09 22.60 -3.68
N ASP A 549 -20.29 22.11 -3.42
CA ASP A 549 -21.52 22.58 -4.06
C ASP A 549 -22.10 23.72 -3.22
N GLU A 550 -22.14 24.93 -3.78
CA GLU A 550 -22.55 26.14 -3.04
C GLU A 550 -24.05 26.15 -2.70
N GLU A 551 -24.89 25.44 -3.45
CA GLU A 551 -26.33 25.39 -3.20
C GLU A 551 -26.65 24.47 -2.02
N THR A 552 -26.04 23.29 -2.00
CA THR A 552 -26.31 22.24 -1.01
C THR A 552 -25.36 22.27 0.18
N GLN A 553 -24.19 22.91 0.06
CA GLN A 553 -23.09 22.88 1.03
C GLN A 553 -22.48 21.47 1.23
N LEU A 554 -22.73 20.54 0.30
CA LEU A 554 -22.16 19.19 0.29
C LEU A 554 -20.96 19.10 -0.66
N TYR A 555 -20.19 18.02 -0.56
CA TYR A 555 -18.98 17.82 -1.38
C TYR A 555 -19.14 16.70 -2.41
N GLY A 556 -18.66 16.95 -3.62
CA GLY A 556 -18.68 16.04 -4.77
C GLY A 556 -19.25 16.77 -5.98
N ALA A 557 -18.40 17.28 -6.86
CA ALA A 557 -18.84 18.17 -7.94
C ALA A 557 -19.68 17.41 -8.99
N PRO A 558 -20.95 17.80 -9.25
CA PRO A 558 -21.80 17.16 -10.26
C PRO A 558 -21.30 17.37 -11.71
N GLN A 559 -20.46 18.38 -11.93
CA GLN A 559 -19.93 18.77 -13.24
C GLN A 559 -18.45 19.18 -13.07
N GLY A 560 -17.50 18.24 -13.12
CA GLY A 560 -16.08 18.55 -13.30
C GLY A 560 -15.85 19.60 -14.42
N LYS A 561 -14.63 20.11 -14.64
CA LYS A 561 -14.33 21.03 -15.78
C LYS A 561 -14.76 20.49 -17.17
N ARG A 562 -15.17 19.22 -17.24
CA ARG A 562 -15.66 18.49 -18.43
C ARG A 562 -17.06 17.88 -18.28
N GLY A 563 -17.82 18.19 -17.23
CA GLY A 563 -19.19 17.67 -17.03
C GLY A 563 -19.29 16.21 -16.54
N ILE A 564 -18.21 15.65 -15.99
CA ILE A 564 -18.19 14.31 -15.36
C ILE A 564 -18.18 14.50 -13.84
N PRO A 565 -19.04 13.82 -13.06
CA PRO A 565 -18.98 13.86 -11.61
C PRO A 565 -17.64 13.35 -11.09
N ILE A 566 -17.00 14.10 -10.20
CA ILE A 566 -15.82 13.60 -9.47
C ILE A 566 -16.36 12.90 -8.21
N SER A 567 -16.34 11.56 -8.19
CA SER A 567 -16.56 10.79 -6.96
C SER A 567 -15.26 10.70 -6.15
N GLY A 568 -15.37 10.36 -4.87
CA GLY A 568 -14.22 9.90 -4.09
C GLY A 568 -14.15 8.38 -4.05
N GLU A 569 -13.12 7.84 -3.39
CA GLU A 569 -13.05 6.42 -3.07
C GLU A 569 -14.14 6.04 -2.05
N LYS A 570 -14.33 6.88 -1.02
CA LYS A 570 -15.12 6.53 0.17
C LYS A 570 -16.62 6.57 -0.03
N GLY A 571 -17.16 7.13 -1.11
CA GLY A 571 -18.61 7.24 -1.25
C GLY A 571 -19.06 8.05 -2.45
N GLN A 572 -20.38 8.18 -2.57
CA GLN A 572 -20.97 8.92 -3.68
C GLN A 572 -20.75 10.43 -3.52
N ALA A 573 -20.67 11.11 -4.67
CA ALA A 573 -20.67 12.57 -4.72
C ALA A 573 -21.93 13.13 -4.03
N LEU A 574 -21.76 14.23 -3.28
CA LEU A 574 -22.79 14.84 -2.42
C LEU A 574 -23.36 13.88 -1.36
N GLY A 575 -22.62 12.81 -1.05
CA GLY A 575 -22.97 11.85 -0.01
C GLY A 575 -22.36 12.17 1.36
N PRO A 576 -22.79 11.46 2.42
CA PRO A 576 -22.24 11.61 3.76
C PRO A 576 -20.73 11.35 3.79
N ALA A 577 -20.24 10.22 3.25
CA ALA A 577 -18.83 9.86 3.36
C ALA A 577 -17.85 10.86 2.71
N GLN A 578 -18.20 11.37 1.52
CA GLN A 578 -17.41 12.37 0.82
C GLN A 578 -17.38 13.69 1.59
N THR A 579 -18.55 14.14 2.03
CA THR A 579 -18.73 15.42 2.74
C THR A 579 -18.05 15.39 4.11
N VAL A 580 -18.17 14.28 4.85
CA VAL A 580 -17.54 14.13 6.17
C VAL A 580 -16.02 14.12 6.08
N SER A 581 -15.44 13.48 5.07
CA SER A 581 -13.97 13.49 4.91
C SER A 581 -13.42 14.91 4.82
N MET A 582 -14.18 15.84 4.21
CA MET A 582 -13.84 17.27 4.22
C MET A 582 -14.15 17.94 5.56
N ILE A 583 -15.29 17.67 6.20
CA ILE A 583 -15.63 18.24 7.52
C ILE A 583 -14.48 17.98 8.52
N LEU A 584 -14.01 16.72 8.61
CA LEU A 584 -12.92 16.34 9.51
C LEU A 584 -11.60 17.02 9.12
N ALA A 585 -11.31 17.16 7.83
CA ALA A 585 -10.13 17.89 7.36
C ALA A 585 -10.18 19.37 7.76
N LEU A 586 -11.33 20.04 7.58
CA LEU A 586 -11.51 21.45 7.93
C LEU A 586 -11.40 21.70 9.43
N GLU A 587 -11.98 20.81 10.26
CA GLU A 587 -11.85 20.91 11.72
C GLU A 587 -10.40 20.79 12.17
N ARG A 588 -9.65 19.82 11.62
CA ARG A 588 -8.22 19.65 11.88
C ARG A 588 -7.37 20.82 11.37
N MET A 589 -7.68 21.33 10.18
CA MET A 589 -7.07 22.55 9.64
C MET A 589 -7.33 23.74 10.57
N ALA A 590 -8.52 23.86 11.15
CA ALA A 590 -8.83 24.95 12.08
C ALA A 590 -8.04 24.87 13.40
N GLU A 591 -7.77 23.67 13.90
CA GLU A 591 -6.92 23.47 15.07
C GLU A 591 -5.46 23.86 14.77
N MET A 592 -4.89 23.37 13.67
CA MET A 592 -3.54 23.75 13.24
C MET A 592 -3.43 25.26 12.95
N ALA A 593 -4.43 25.85 12.31
CA ALA A 593 -4.48 27.28 12.05
C ALA A 593 -4.46 28.11 13.34
N ASN A 594 -5.24 27.71 14.36
CA ASN A 594 -5.20 28.39 15.67
C ASN A 594 -3.84 28.25 16.36
N HIS A 595 -3.22 27.07 16.29
CA HIS A 595 -1.88 26.85 16.82
C HIS A 595 -0.84 27.77 16.17
N LEU A 596 -0.94 27.96 14.85
CA LEU A 596 -0.05 28.82 14.06
C LEU A 596 -0.42 30.32 14.12
N GLY A 597 -1.50 30.70 14.80
CA GLY A 597 -1.98 32.09 14.88
C GLY A 597 -2.75 32.59 13.64
N ASP A 598 -3.13 31.71 12.72
CA ASP A 598 -3.99 32.02 11.56
C ASP A 598 -5.47 31.91 11.93
N HIS A 599 -5.93 32.80 12.81
CA HIS A 599 -7.30 32.78 13.33
C HIS A 599 -8.36 33.00 12.24
N ALA A 600 -8.04 33.74 11.17
CA ALA A 600 -8.96 33.98 10.07
C ALA A 600 -9.23 32.68 9.27
N ALA A 601 -8.20 31.91 8.95
CA ALA A 601 -8.38 30.61 8.32
C ALA A 601 -9.13 29.64 9.26
N ALA A 602 -8.79 29.66 10.55
CA ALA A 602 -9.44 28.81 11.54
C ALA A 602 -10.96 29.05 11.63
N ASP A 603 -11.39 30.30 11.68
CA ASP A 603 -12.81 30.66 11.73
C ASP A 603 -13.54 30.29 10.43
N PHE A 604 -12.91 30.53 9.28
CA PHE A 604 -13.46 30.13 7.98
C PHE A 604 -13.71 28.61 7.91
N TYR A 605 -12.71 27.81 8.28
CA TYR A 605 -12.81 26.35 8.24
C TYR A 605 -13.89 25.82 9.21
N LYS A 606 -13.97 26.37 10.43
CA LYS A 606 -15.01 26.01 11.40
C LYS A 606 -16.42 26.32 10.89
N VAL A 607 -16.61 27.48 10.29
CA VAL A 607 -17.91 27.90 9.73
C VAL A 607 -18.31 26.95 8.61
N GLN A 608 -17.42 26.67 7.65
CA GLN A 608 -17.73 25.79 6.53
C GLN A 608 -18.02 24.35 6.99
N ALA A 609 -17.22 23.80 7.91
CA ALA A 609 -17.44 22.47 8.47
C ALA A 609 -18.84 22.36 9.10
N LYS A 610 -19.28 23.39 9.84
CA LYS A 610 -20.60 23.46 10.46
C LYS A 610 -21.73 23.51 9.42
N LEU A 611 -21.58 24.30 8.34
CA LEU A 611 -22.57 24.40 7.28
C LEU A 611 -22.78 23.03 6.61
N SER A 612 -21.69 22.36 6.21
CA SER A 612 -21.76 21.04 5.57
C SER A 612 -22.31 19.96 6.51
N ARG A 613 -21.96 20.02 7.81
CA ARG A 613 -22.53 19.16 8.86
C ARG A 613 -24.04 19.30 8.95
N THR A 614 -24.56 20.54 8.94
CA THR A 614 -26.01 20.79 8.94
C THR A 614 -26.66 20.29 7.65
N ALA A 615 -26.02 20.48 6.49
CA ALA A 615 -26.56 20.04 5.21
C ALA A 615 -26.75 18.52 5.12
N ILE A 616 -25.83 17.71 5.63
CA ILE A 616 -26.02 16.24 5.70
C ILE A 616 -27.27 15.91 6.51
N ASP A 617 -27.43 16.53 7.68
CA ASP A 617 -28.55 16.21 8.58
C ASP A 617 -29.91 16.61 8.00
N THR A 618 -29.97 17.74 7.29
CA THR A 618 -31.22 18.27 6.74
C THR A 618 -31.59 17.71 5.38
N LEU A 619 -30.62 17.44 4.51
CA LEU A 619 -30.87 17.04 3.12
C LEU A 619 -30.83 15.53 2.91
N LEU A 620 -30.05 14.78 3.70
CA LEU A 620 -29.82 13.36 3.45
C LEU A 620 -30.54 12.44 4.44
N TRP A 621 -31.03 12.94 5.58
CA TRP A 621 -31.78 12.13 6.53
C TRP A 621 -33.15 11.72 5.97
N ASN A 622 -33.36 10.42 5.80
CA ASN A 622 -34.67 9.87 5.45
C ASN A 622 -35.38 9.36 6.72
N ALA A 623 -36.25 10.19 7.29
CA ALA A 623 -36.97 9.87 8.54
C ALA A 623 -37.87 8.62 8.42
N THR A 624 -38.45 8.36 7.25
CA THR A 624 -39.32 7.20 7.01
C THR A 624 -38.50 5.91 6.96
N ALA A 625 -37.32 5.94 6.32
CA ALA A 625 -36.49 4.77 6.14
C ALA A 625 -35.51 4.53 7.32
N GLY A 626 -35.22 5.58 8.10
CA GLY A 626 -34.32 5.54 9.26
C GLY A 626 -32.84 5.43 8.87
N TYR A 627 -32.41 6.11 7.81
CA TYR A 627 -31.02 6.17 7.37
C TYR A 627 -30.69 7.48 6.65
N TYR A 628 -29.40 7.82 6.56
CA TYR A 628 -28.91 8.86 5.67
C TYR A 628 -28.74 8.29 4.26
N ALA A 629 -29.37 8.91 3.27
CA ALA A 629 -29.22 8.49 1.88
C ALA A 629 -27.78 8.72 1.40
N SER A 630 -27.29 7.77 0.59
CA SER A 630 -25.92 7.81 0.05
C SER A 630 -25.61 9.02 -0.84
N THR A 631 -26.64 9.67 -1.39
CA THR A 631 -26.56 10.99 -2.05
C THR A 631 -27.97 11.58 -2.17
N ILE A 632 -28.08 12.86 -2.55
CA ILE A 632 -29.37 13.55 -2.75
C ILE A 632 -30.21 12.80 -3.78
N GLY A 633 -31.45 12.48 -3.42
CA GLY A 633 -32.42 11.84 -4.32
C GLY A 633 -32.20 10.34 -4.56
N ALA A 634 -31.11 9.75 -4.05
CA ALA A 634 -30.89 8.31 -4.13
C ALA A 634 -31.67 7.54 -3.06
N THR A 635 -31.90 6.26 -3.33
CA THR A 635 -32.37 5.28 -2.34
C THR A 635 -31.21 4.41 -1.87
N GLY A 636 -31.20 4.06 -0.59
CA GLY A 636 -30.16 3.22 0.00
C GLY A 636 -28.97 4.01 0.58
N TYR A 637 -28.08 3.25 1.21
CA TYR A 637 -26.95 3.74 2.01
C TYR A 637 -25.76 2.79 1.87
N ASP A 638 -24.56 3.32 2.08
CA ASP A 638 -23.33 2.55 2.15
C ASP A 638 -22.84 2.43 3.60
N MET A 639 -22.12 1.36 3.94
CA MET A 639 -21.61 1.12 5.30
C MET A 639 -20.69 2.26 5.76
N ILE A 640 -19.88 2.76 4.83
CA ILE A 640 -18.98 3.90 5.05
C ILE A 640 -19.74 5.19 5.42
N ASP A 641 -20.98 5.38 4.95
CA ASP A 641 -21.81 6.52 5.37
C ASP A 641 -22.19 6.41 6.85
N ILE A 642 -22.49 5.20 7.34
CA ILE A 642 -22.75 4.93 8.77
C ILE A 642 -21.51 5.28 9.59
N ALA A 643 -20.34 4.79 9.17
CA ALA A 643 -19.07 5.08 9.83
C ALA A 643 -18.83 6.60 9.94
N GLN A 644 -19.02 7.32 8.84
CA GLN A 644 -18.72 8.74 8.73
C GLN A 644 -19.72 9.60 9.52
N VAL A 645 -21.00 9.23 9.55
CA VAL A 645 -22.01 9.87 10.43
C VAL A 645 -21.61 9.75 11.91
N LEU A 646 -21.07 8.60 12.33
CA LEU A 646 -20.60 8.41 13.70
C LEU A 646 -19.33 9.21 13.99
N LEU A 647 -18.36 9.23 13.06
CA LEU A 647 -17.08 9.93 13.21
C LEU A 647 -17.26 11.44 13.35
N ALA A 648 -18.16 12.00 12.56
CA ALA A 648 -18.42 13.43 12.60
C ALA A 648 -19.49 13.81 13.63
N ASP A 649 -20.17 12.88 14.30
CA ASP A 649 -21.31 13.20 15.19
C ASP A 649 -22.44 13.93 14.45
N ILE A 650 -22.86 13.39 13.30
CA ILE A 650 -23.98 13.92 12.51
C ILE A 650 -25.32 13.51 13.13
N GLY A 651 -26.26 14.45 13.21
CA GLY A 651 -27.63 14.22 13.64
C GLY A 651 -27.82 13.89 15.12
N SER A 652 -29.06 13.60 15.49
CA SER A 652 -29.39 13.22 16.87
C SER A 652 -28.85 11.83 17.23
N LYS A 653 -28.65 11.55 18.52
CA LYS A 653 -28.28 10.20 18.99
C LYS A 653 -29.29 9.13 18.58
N GLN A 654 -30.56 9.51 18.42
CA GLN A 654 -31.60 8.62 17.88
C GLN A 654 -31.38 8.33 16.40
N HIS A 655 -31.08 9.34 15.57
CA HIS A 655 -30.76 9.14 14.16
C HIS A 655 -29.54 8.24 13.99
N GLN A 656 -28.47 8.49 14.76
CA GLN A 656 -27.26 7.67 14.76
C GLN A 656 -27.55 6.22 15.17
N ALA A 657 -28.39 5.99 16.19
CA ALA A 657 -28.82 4.66 16.59
C ALA A 657 -29.57 3.94 15.47
N GLN A 658 -30.61 4.56 14.92
CA GLN A 658 -31.40 4.00 13.82
C GLN A 658 -30.55 3.69 12.59
N PHE A 659 -29.61 4.55 12.25
CA PHE A 659 -28.74 4.32 11.10
C PHE A 659 -27.72 3.21 11.38
N THR A 660 -27.17 3.14 12.60
CA THR A 660 -26.28 2.04 12.99
C THR A 660 -27.00 0.69 12.96
N ASP A 661 -28.28 0.64 13.34
CA ASP A 661 -29.08 -0.60 13.28
C ASP A 661 -29.19 -1.15 11.86
N LYS A 662 -29.00 -0.32 10.83
CA LYS A 662 -28.98 -0.74 9.42
C LYS A 662 -27.77 -1.60 9.04
N LEU A 663 -26.71 -1.62 9.84
CA LEU A 663 -25.57 -2.52 9.63
C LEU A 663 -26.00 -3.99 9.51
N SER A 664 -27.09 -4.40 10.18
CA SER A 664 -27.58 -5.78 10.11
C SER A 664 -27.94 -6.21 8.69
N THR A 665 -28.38 -5.28 7.83
CA THR A 665 -28.70 -5.56 6.42
C THR A 665 -27.45 -5.85 5.58
N LEU A 666 -26.30 -5.35 6.00
CA LEU A 666 -25.03 -5.49 5.29
C LEU A 666 -24.14 -6.61 5.87
N ARG A 667 -24.59 -7.28 6.94
CA ARG A 667 -23.77 -8.25 7.69
C ARG A 667 -23.47 -9.49 6.84
N VAL A 668 -22.19 -9.87 6.84
CA VAL A 668 -21.67 -11.14 6.35
C VAL A 668 -20.78 -11.77 7.44
N PRO A 669 -20.35 -13.04 7.33
CA PRO A 669 -19.48 -13.66 8.33
C PRO A 669 -18.20 -12.85 8.63
N ALA A 670 -17.57 -12.27 7.60
CA ALA A 670 -16.32 -11.52 7.73
C ALA A 670 -16.47 -10.04 8.15
N GLY A 671 -17.68 -9.54 8.42
CA GLY A 671 -17.92 -8.12 8.67
C GLY A 671 -19.14 -7.61 7.93
N TYR A 672 -19.00 -6.53 7.17
CA TYR A 672 -20.07 -5.87 6.43
C TYR A 672 -19.68 -5.64 4.97
N ILE A 673 -20.61 -5.88 4.05
CA ILE A 673 -20.42 -5.48 2.64
C ILE A 673 -20.61 -3.97 2.48
N ASN A 674 -20.08 -3.43 1.38
CA ASN A 674 -19.92 -1.98 1.18
C ASN A 674 -21.22 -1.17 1.28
N GLY A 675 -22.38 -1.71 0.88
CA GLY A 675 -23.62 -0.96 0.88
C GLY A 675 -24.76 -1.62 0.13
N THR A 676 -25.95 -1.03 0.24
CA THR A 676 -27.18 -1.62 -0.34
C THR A 676 -27.17 -1.67 -1.86
N ARG A 677 -26.34 -0.86 -2.52
CA ARG A 677 -26.16 -0.86 -3.98
C ARG A 677 -25.36 -2.05 -4.50
N TYR A 678 -24.65 -2.75 -3.61
CA TYR A 678 -23.76 -3.85 -3.94
C TYR A 678 -24.37 -5.22 -3.62
N MET A 679 -25.63 -5.26 -3.13
CA MET A 679 -26.32 -6.50 -2.71
C MET A 679 -26.44 -7.53 -3.84
N ASP A 680 -26.56 -7.07 -5.09
CA ASP A 680 -26.70 -7.93 -6.27
C ASP A 680 -25.36 -8.22 -6.98
N THR A 681 -24.24 -7.78 -6.40
CA THR A 681 -22.89 -8.02 -6.93
C THR A 681 -22.16 -9.08 -6.11
N PRO A 682 -21.17 -9.79 -6.67
CA PRO A 682 -20.31 -10.67 -5.88
C PRO A 682 -19.73 -9.91 -4.68
N GLY A 683 -20.11 -10.33 -3.47
CA GLY A 683 -19.75 -9.62 -2.25
C GLY A 683 -18.25 -9.68 -1.96
N ILE A 684 -17.74 -8.59 -1.42
CA ILE A 684 -16.39 -8.47 -0.87
C ILE A 684 -16.45 -7.59 0.36
N VAL A 685 -15.60 -7.86 1.36
CA VAL A 685 -15.42 -6.98 2.51
C VAL A 685 -14.14 -6.18 2.30
N ASN A 686 -14.24 -4.86 2.51
CA ASN A 686 -13.13 -3.93 2.36
C ASN A 686 -12.66 -3.42 3.74
N PRO A 687 -11.55 -3.96 4.29
CA PRO A 687 -10.93 -3.49 5.53
C PRO A 687 -10.67 -1.97 5.62
N TYR A 688 -10.54 -1.26 4.49
CA TYR A 688 -10.46 0.20 4.50
C TYR A 688 -11.75 0.83 5.06
N TYR A 689 -12.92 0.40 4.59
CA TYR A 689 -14.20 0.91 5.08
C TYR A 689 -14.48 0.44 6.51
N GLU A 690 -14.14 -0.81 6.81
CA GLU A 690 -14.30 -1.37 8.16
C GLU A 690 -13.43 -0.64 9.18
N SER A 691 -12.29 -0.10 8.76
CA SER A 691 -11.43 0.73 9.62
C SER A 691 -12.13 2.01 10.09
N PHE A 692 -12.83 2.72 9.20
CA PHE A 692 -13.62 3.90 9.58
C PHE A 692 -14.81 3.51 10.46
N LEU A 693 -15.46 2.39 10.16
CA LEU A 693 -16.54 1.88 11.01
C LEU A 693 -16.03 1.56 12.41
N LEU A 694 -14.90 0.86 12.53
CA LEU A 694 -14.27 0.54 13.79
C LEU A 694 -13.96 1.82 14.60
N GLN A 695 -13.43 2.86 13.95
CA GLN A 695 -13.20 4.16 14.58
C GLN A 695 -14.51 4.84 15.02
N GLY A 696 -15.53 4.88 14.16
CA GLY A 696 -16.85 5.45 14.45
C GLY A 696 -17.55 4.77 15.63
N LEU A 697 -17.48 3.43 15.69
CA LEU A 697 -17.99 2.64 16.81
C LEU A 697 -17.21 2.95 18.11
N ALA A 698 -15.90 3.13 18.02
CA ALA A 698 -15.05 3.45 19.17
C ALA A 698 -15.36 4.83 19.76
N VAL A 699 -15.42 5.88 18.94
CA VAL A 699 -15.70 7.25 19.42
C VAL A 699 -17.11 7.39 19.99
N THR A 700 -18.06 6.57 19.53
CA THR A 700 -19.43 6.51 20.05
C THR A 700 -19.64 5.45 21.14
N LYS A 701 -18.57 4.80 21.61
CA LYS A 701 -18.57 3.80 22.70
C LYS A 701 -19.48 2.59 22.44
N ARG A 702 -19.62 2.17 21.18
CA ARG A 702 -20.35 0.97 20.76
C ARG A 702 -19.46 -0.27 20.84
N THR A 703 -18.97 -0.56 22.05
CA THR A 703 -17.86 -1.50 22.29
C THR A 703 -18.12 -2.91 21.77
N GLN A 704 -19.33 -3.46 21.99
CA GLN A 704 -19.63 -4.83 21.53
C GLN A 704 -19.55 -4.94 20.00
N LEU A 705 -20.15 -4.00 19.27
CA LEU A 705 -20.07 -3.98 17.80
C LEU A 705 -18.63 -3.82 17.31
N ALA A 706 -17.81 -3.00 18.00
CA ALA A 706 -16.40 -2.84 17.66
C ALA A 706 -15.61 -4.14 17.86
N GLN A 707 -15.86 -4.89 18.94
CA GLN A 707 -15.24 -6.20 19.15
C GLN A 707 -15.72 -7.24 18.14
N ASP A 708 -17.03 -7.29 17.86
CA ASP A 708 -17.60 -8.22 16.88
C ASP A 708 -17.06 -7.97 15.45
N LEU A 709 -16.76 -6.70 15.11
CA LEU A 709 -16.12 -6.34 13.86
C LEU A 709 -14.63 -6.71 13.88
N LEU A 710 -13.92 -6.45 14.99
CA LEU A 710 -12.52 -6.80 15.16
C LEU A 710 -12.28 -8.31 14.95
N ASP A 711 -13.10 -9.12 15.62
CA ASP A 711 -13.04 -10.58 15.57
C ASP A 711 -13.38 -11.12 14.18
N ALA A 712 -14.42 -10.58 13.53
CA ALA A 712 -14.90 -11.06 12.24
C ALA A 712 -13.99 -10.70 11.06
N THR A 713 -13.48 -9.47 11.02
CA THR A 713 -12.75 -8.94 9.85
C THR A 713 -11.25 -9.21 9.94
N TRP A 714 -10.64 -9.07 11.11
CA TRP A 714 -9.18 -9.18 11.25
C TRP A 714 -8.71 -10.45 11.96
N GLY A 715 -9.60 -11.14 12.69
CA GLY A 715 -9.32 -12.46 13.27
C GLY A 715 -8.78 -13.47 12.24
N PRO A 716 -9.36 -13.58 11.04
CA PRO A 716 -8.85 -14.50 10.02
C PRO A 716 -7.42 -14.19 9.54
N MET A 717 -6.98 -12.93 9.60
CA MET A 717 -5.65 -12.52 9.12
C MET A 717 -4.50 -13.01 10.02
N VAL A 718 -4.80 -13.42 11.25
CA VAL A 718 -3.81 -13.89 12.23
C VAL A 718 -3.81 -15.40 12.44
N GLU A 719 -4.72 -16.12 11.77
CA GLU A 719 -4.69 -17.58 11.73
C GLU A 719 -3.40 -18.04 11.04
N ARG A 720 -2.60 -18.87 11.71
CA ARG A 720 -1.28 -19.31 11.23
C ARG A 720 -1.38 -20.45 10.20
N ASP A 721 -2.20 -20.23 9.17
CA ASP A 721 -2.46 -21.16 8.09
C ASP A 721 -1.62 -20.80 6.83
N ARG A 722 -2.03 -21.29 5.64
CA ARG A 722 -1.35 -21.01 4.36
C ARG A 722 -1.56 -19.59 3.83
N ASN A 723 -2.55 -18.86 4.33
CA ASN A 723 -2.88 -17.49 3.94
C ASN A 723 -2.22 -16.44 4.85
N TYR A 724 -1.66 -16.86 5.99
CA TYR A 724 -0.92 -15.96 6.87
C TYR A 724 0.29 -15.32 6.18
N THR A 725 0.40 -14.01 6.17
CA THR A 725 1.58 -13.27 5.66
C THR A 725 2.26 -12.42 6.72
N GLY A 726 1.63 -12.29 7.89
CA GLY A 726 2.06 -11.34 8.93
C GLY A 726 1.72 -9.88 8.63
N GLY A 727 1.05 -9.58 7.51
CA GLY A 727 0.53 -8.25 7.20
C GLY A 727 -0.99 -8.19 7.22
N TYR A 728 -1.54 -6.98 7.19
CA TYR A 728 -2.96 -6.77 6.94
C TYR A 728 -3.30 -7.03 5.47
N TRP A 729 -4.49 -7.56 5.21
CA TRP A 729 -4.96 -7.82 3.85
C TRP A 729 -5.73 -6.63 3.29
N GLU A 730 -5.64 -6.50 1.98
CA GLU A 730 -6.34 -5.46 1.22
C GLU A 730 -7.84 -5.74 1.14
N TYR A 731 -8.24 -6.98 0.86
CA TYR A 731 -9.64 -7.39 0.82
C TYR A 731 -9.81 -8.75 1.49
N ILE A 732 -11.03 -9.03 1.96
CA ILE A 732 -11.37 -10.33 2.58
C ILE A 732 -12.64 -10.92 1.96
N SER A 733 -12.62 -12.23 1.72
CA SER A 733 -13.80 -12.96 1.25
C SER A 733 -14.95 -12.80 2.25
N THR A 734 -16.20 -12.81 1.78
CA THR A 734 -17.38 -12.59 2.65
C THR A 734 -17.52 -13.66 3.74
N ASP A 735 -17.00 -14.86 3.50
CA ASP A 735 -16.96 -15.95 4.48
C ASP A 735 -15.75 -15.91 5.43
N GLY A 736 -14.82 -14.99 5.21
CA GLY A 736 -13.64 -14.75 6.06
C GLY A 736 -12.53 -15.78 5.91
N ARG A 737 -12.58 -16.68 4.93
CA ARG A 737 -11.64 -17.81 4.83
C ARG A 737 -10.39 -17.56 4.01
N TYR A 738 -10.40 -16.54 3.15
CA TYR A 738 -9.27 -16.24 2.27
C TYR A 738 -9.20 -14.75 1.94
N PRO A 739 -8.01 -14.25 1.55
CA PRO A 739 -7.87 -12.92 0.97
C PRO A 739 -8.83 -12.76 -0.22
N GLY A 740 -9.54 -11.64 -0.29
CA GLY A 740 -10.53 -11.36 -1.34
C GLY A 740 -9.94 -11.30 -2.75
N LEU A 741 -10.77 -11.14 -3.79
CA LEU A 741 -10.33 -10.86 -5.17
C LEU A 741 -9.20 -11.78 -5.73
N ASP A 742 -9.06 -12.99 -5.21
CA ASP A 742 -8.04 -13.98 -5.58
C ASP A 742 -6.59 -13.42 -5.50
N LEU A 743 -5.74 -13.74 -6.49
CA LEU A 743 -4.31 -13.35 -6.52
C LEU A 743 -4.08 -11.83 -6.63
N PHE A 744 -5.13 -11.07 -6.94
CA PHE A 744 -5.07 -9.62 -7.01
C PHE A 744 -4.77 -9.00 -5.65
N THR A 745 -5.46 -9.44 -4.59
CA THR A 745 -5.36 -8.83 -3.25
C THR A 745 -3.93 -8.78 -2.73
N GLY A 746 -3.52 -7.59 -2.27
CA GLY A 746 -2.31 -7.42 -1.47
C GLY A 746 -2.53 -7.98 -0.06
N GLN A 747 -1.65 -8.87 0.39
CA GLN A 747 -1.70 -9.44 1.76
C GLN A 747 -0.77 -8.73 2.74
N THR A 748 -0.23 -7.60 2.31
CA THR A 748 0.57 -6.65 3.09
C THR A 748 0.13 -5.25 2.68
N HIS A 749 -1.06 -4.82 3.14
CA HIS A 749 -1.72 -3.59 2.71
C HIS A 749 -2.06 -2.67 3.87
N PHE A 750 -1.74 -1.39 3.74
CA PHE A 750 -1.88 -0.44 4.84
C PHE A 750 -3.31 -0.02 5.15
N TRP A 751 -4.19 0.08 4.15
CA TRP A 751 -5.53 0.62 4.38
C TRP A 751 -6.38 -0.17 5.38
N GLY A 752 -6.02 -1.42 5.68
CA GLY A 752 -6.72 -2.31 6.59
C GLY A 752 -6.13 -2.32 7.99
N SER A 753 -5.15 -1.46 8.27
CA SER A 753 -4.28 -1.56 9.45
C SER A 753 -4.75 -0.78 10.69
N TYR A 754 -5.92 -0.13 10.61
CA TYR A 754 -6.46 0.66 11.72
C TYR A 754 -6.64 -0.10 13.05
N PRO A 755 -6.86 -1.44 13.10
CA PRO A 755 -6.91 -2.15 14.38
C PRO A 755 -5.69 -1.93 15.27
N THR A 756 -4.50 -1.70 14.71
CA THR A 756 -3.31 -1.35 15.50
C THR A 756 -3.52 -0.04 16.28
N VAL A 757 -4.13 0.96 15.65
CA VAL A 757 -4.48 2.24 16.30
C VAL A 757 -5.62 2.03 17.30
N PHE A 758 -6.69 1.34 16.89
CA PHE A 758 -7.83 1.05 17.76
C PHE A 758 -7.41 0.35 19.06
N LEU A 759 -6.59 -0.69 18.96
CA LEU A 759 -6.11 -1.44 20.10
C LEU A 759 -5.20 -0.60 21.02
N SER A 760 -4.41 0.34 20.46
CA SER A 760 -3.57 1.24 21.23
C SER A 760 -4.37 2.35 21.93
N GLU A 761 -5.29 2.99 21.21
CA GLU A 761 -5.92 4.24 21.64
C GLU A 761 -7.26 4.04 22.35
N TYR A 762 -7.93 2.92 22.09
CA TYR A 762 -9.27 2.64 22.60
C TYR A 762 -9.32 1.36 23.46
N THR A 763 -8.57 0.30 23.11
CA THR A 763 -8.49 -0.90 23.96
C THR A 763 -7.51 -0.72 25.11
N LEU A 764 -6.23 -0.41 24.83
CA LEU A 764 -5.29 0.03 25.86
C LEU A 764 -5.73 1.39 26.41
N GLY A 765 -6.22 2.28 25.54
CA GLY A 765 -6.92 3.50 25.95
C GLY A 765 -6.05 4.74 26.06
N VAL A 766 -4.81 4.73 25.56
CA VAL A 766 -3.90 5.89 25.68
C VAL A 766 -3.82 6.64 24.35
N ARG A 767 -4.20 7.93 24.35
CA ARG A 767 -4.18 8.77 23.14
C ARG A 767 -3.91 10.25 23.48
N PRO A 768 -3.27 11.02 22.58
CA PRO A 768 -2.95 12.43 22.81
C PRO A 768 -4.21 13.29 22.74
N THR A 769 -4.20 14.39 23.49
CA THR A 769 -5.22 15.46 23.39
C THR A 769 -4.61 16.83 23.12
N GLN A 770 -3.28 16.91 23.11
CA GLN A 770 -2.49 18.06 22.70
C GLN A 770 -1.25 17.55 21.94
N PRO A 771 -0.62 18.40 21.10
CA PRO A 771 0.55 18.02 20.31
C PRO A 771 1.67 17.41 21.15
N GLY A 772 2.35 16.39 20.61
CA GLY A 772 3.49 15.74 21.25
C GLY A 772 3.18 15.01 22.56
N TYR A 773 1.91 14.69 22.82
CA TYR A 773 1.42 14.12 24.08
C TYR A 773 1.60 15.03 25.31
N GLU A 774 1.83 16.35 25.12
CA GLU A 774 1.90 17.31 26.25
C GLU A 774 0.73 17.12 27.23
N GLN A 775 -0.45 16.88 26.66
CA GLN A 775 -1.59 16.31 27.37
C GLN A 775 -2.08 15.04 26.66
N PHE A 776 -2.48 14.06 27.45
CA PHE A 776 -3.04 12.81 26.96
C PHE A 776 -4.11 12.27 27.91
N ILE A 777 -4.87 11.29 27.43
CA ILE A 777 -5.85 10.56 28.25
C ILE A 777 -5.54 9.08 28.31
N PHE A 778 -5.90 8.46 29.43
CA PHE A 778 -5.94 7.01 29.64
C PHE A 778 -7.40 6.60 29.89
N ALA A 779 -8.08 6.24 28.81
CA ALA A 779 -9.51 6.02 28.71
C ALA A 779 -9.83 4.75 27.90
N PRO A 780 -9.72 3.55 28.50
CA PRO A 780 -10.14 2.29 27.87
C PRO A 780 -11.64 2.31 27.52
N LEU A 781 -12.02 1.60 26.45
CA LEU A 781 -13.41 1.45 26.07
C LEU A 781 -14.23 0.72 27.15
N PRO A 782 -15.32 1.33 27.65
CA PRO A 782 -16.20 0.67 28.61
C PRO A 782 -16.78 -0.63 28.06
N GLY A 783 -16.79 -1.68 28.86
CA GLY A 783 -17.35 -2.99 28.50
C GLY A 783 -16.51 -3.82 27.53
N PHE A 784 -15.27 -3.43 27.23
CA PHE A 784 -14.38 -4.23 26.37
C PHE A 784 -14.02 -5.54 27.07
N LYS A 785 -14.30 -6.67 26.40
CA LYS A 785 -14.14 -8.02 26.96
C LYS A 785 -12.71 -8.51 26.78
N THR A 786 -11.92 -8.42 27.84
CA THR A 786 -10.60 -9.03 28.03
C THR A 786 -10.30 -9.13 29.53
N GLU A 787 -9.42 -10.04 29.96
CA GLU A 787 -9.05 -10.13 31.38
C GLU A 787 -8.05 -9.03 31.77
N TRP A 788 -7.13 -8.74 30.86
CA TRP A 788 -6.14 -7.68 31.00
C TRP A 788 -5.62 -7.23 29.64
N VAL A 789 -5.14 -5.98 29.60
CA VAL A 789 -4.42 -5.35 28.48
C VAL A 789 -3.24 -4.58 29.05
N HIS A 790 -2.10 -4.64 28.38
CA HIS A 790 -0.95 -3.81 28.71
C HIS A 790 -0.18 -3.39 27.45
N GLY A 791 0.57 -2.30 27.55
CA GLY A 791 1.23 -1.75 26.37
C GLY A 791 2.24 -0.65 26.65
N ARG A 792 2.92 -0.26 25.57
CA ARG A 792 3.83 0.89 25.50
C ARG A 792 3.31 1.82 24.42
N VAL A 793 3.16 3.10 24.76
CA VAL A 793 2.83 4.14 23.79
C VAL A 793 4.04 5.05 23.61
N PRO A 794 4.57 5.16 22.38
CA PRO A 794 5.66 6.07 22.09
C PRO A 794 5.21 7.52 22.16
N THR A 795 6.03 8.38 22.76
CA THR A 795 5.86 9.84 22.71
C THR A 795 7.23 10.50 22.50
N PRO A 796 7.29 11.75 22.03
CA PRO A 796 8.54 12.52 21.94
C PRO A 796 9.30 12.63 23.27
N ALA A 797 8.58 12.63 24.40
CA ALA A 797 9.15 12.71 25.74
C ALA A 797 9.59 11.36 26.33
N GLY A 798 9.38 10.25 25.61
CA GLY A 798 9.65 8.89 26.06
C GLY A 798 8.40 8.01 26.10
N LEU A 799 8.51 6.81 26.67
CA LEU A 799 7.42 5.83 26.65
C LEU A 799 6.40 6.07 27.77
N ILE A 800 5.12 6.00 27.43
CA ILE A 800 4.05 5.77 28.40
C ILE A 800 3.83 4.26 28.53
N TYR A 801 3.90 3.75 29.74
CA TYR A 801 3.54 2.37 30.08
C TYR A 801 2.15 2.38 30.69
N ALA A 802 1.21 1.63 30.12
CA ALA A 802 -0.15 1.55 30.63
C ALA A 802 -0.63 0.10 30.67
N ALA A 803 -1.49 -0.19 31.65
CA ALA A 803 -2.13 -1.48 31.77
C ALA A 803 -3.46 -1.36 32.52
N TRP A 804 -4.41 -2.22 32.20
CA TRP A 804 -5.63 -2.38 32.99
C TRP A 804 -6.14 -3.82 32.90
N GLY A 805 -6.98 -4.21 33.85
CA GLY A 805 -7.55 -5.55 33.92
C GLY A 805 -8.37 -5.75 35.19
N TYR A 806 -8.89 -6.96 35.36
CA TYR A 806 -9.75 -7.31 36.49
C TYR A 806 -8.95 -8.06 37.56
N ASN A 807 -9.04 -7.65 38.82
CA ASN A 807 -8.46 -8.40 39.93
C ASN A 807 -9.30 -9.66 40.26
N ARG A 808 -8.89 -10.44 41.26
CA ARG A 808 -9.57 -11.67 41.68
C ARG A 808 -11.02 -11.45 42.15
N GLN A 809 -11.38 -10.24 42.55
CA GLN A 809 -12.74 -9.86 42.93
C GLN A 809 -13.59 -9.35 41.74
N GLY A 810 -13.04 -9.37 40.53
CA GLY A 810 -13.72 -8.84 39.34
C GLY A 810 -13.75 -7.31 39.27
N LYS A 811 -12.91 -6.63 40.06
CA LYS A 811 -12.80 -5.18 40.13
C LYS A 811 -11.69 -4.67 39.23
N ILE A 812 -11.91 -3.52 38.57
CA ILE A 812 -10.94 -2.97 37.63
C ILE A 812 -9.74 -2.38 38.37
N VAL A 813 -8.55 -2.71 37.88
CA VAL A 813 -7.27 -2.12 38.27
C VAL A 813 -6.64 -1.49 37.04
N MET A 814 -6.13 -0.27 37.17
CA MET A 814 -5.43 0.45 36.11
C MET A 814 -4.06 0.89 36.61
N GLU A 815 -3.06 0.84 35.75
CA GLU A 815 -1.69 1.27 36.01
C GLU A 815 -1.20 2.16 34.88
N ILE A 816 -0.50 3.24 35.24
CA ILE A 816 0.17 4.08 34.27
C ILE A 816 1.49 4.63 34.81
N THR A 817 2.50 4.72 33.94
CA THR A 817 3.75 5.46 34.15
C THR A 817 4.03 6.27 32.90
N ALA A 818 4.15 7.59 33.04
CA ALA A 818 4.43 8.52 31.95
C ALA A 818 5.69 9.37 32.24
N PRO A 819 6.36 9.93 31.23
CA PRO A 819 7.47 10.88 31.42
C PRO A 819 7.07 12.10 32.28
N LYS A 820 8.03 12.65 33.03
CA LYS A 820 7.81 13.70 34.06
C LYS A 820 7.13 14.98 33.57
N ASN A 821 7.25 15.28 32.28
CA ASN A 821 6.77 16.51 31.65
C ASN A 821 5.43 16.32 30.92
N LEU A 822 4.82 15.13 30.96
CA LEU A 822 3.51 14.91 30.35
C LEU A 822 2.40 15.00 31.39
N HIS A 823 1.23 15.50 30.98
CA HIS A 823 0.04 15.59 31.80
C HIS A 823 -1.03 14.60 31.33
N GLY A 824 -1.44 13.70 32.22
CA GLY A 824 -2.39 12.64 31.90
C GLY A 824 -3.74 12.84 32.60
N THR A 825 -4.82 12.42 31.93
CA THR A 825 -6.13 12.25 32.58
C THR A 825 -6.59 10.81 32.47
N ILE A 826 -6.75 10.13 33.61
CA ILE A 826 -7.37 8.80 33.68
C ILE A 826 -8.88 8.99 33.64
N VAL A 827 -9.55 8.31 32.70
CA VAL A 827 -11.01 8.23 32.59
C VAL A 827 -11.39 6.78 32.83
N PRO A 828 -11.79 6.43 34.08
CA PRO A 828 -12.15 5.05 34.40
C PRO A 828 -13.30 4.53 33.52
N PRO A 829 -13.25 3.27 33.04
CA PRO A 829 -14.31 2.69 32.22
C PRO A 829 -15.56 2.29 33.03
N PHE A 830 -15.73 2.82 34.24
CA PHE A 830 -16.78 2.50 35.20
C PHE A 830 -17.21 3.78 35.96
N ALA A 831 -18.42 3.76 36.54
CA ALA A 831 -19.01 4.91 37.24
C ALA A 831 -18.83 4.91 38.77
N GLY A 832 -18.27 3.84 39.33
CA GLY A 832 -18.07 3.64 40.77
C GLY A 832 -16.93 4.47 41.38
N GLN A 833 -16.74 4.31 42.69
CA GLN A 833 -15.62 4.91 43.42
C GLN A 833 -14.33 4.12 43.20
N TYR A 834 -13.20 4.79 43.37
CA TYR A 834 -11.88 4.20 43.27
C TYR A 834 -10.88 4.83 44.24
N THR A 835 -9.81 4.08 44.46
CA THR A 835 -8.63 4.48 45.22
C THR A 835 -7.43 4.67 44.29
N VAL A 836 -6.69 5.79 44.44
CA VAL A 836 -5.41 6.05 43.74
C VAL A 836 -4.36 6.47 44.77
N GLY A 837 -3.29 5.68 44.91
CA GLY A 837 -2.28 5.92 45.95
C GLY A 837 -2.89 5.95 47.36
N LYS A 838 -2.89 7.12 48.02
CA LYS A 838 -3.50 7.34 49.35
C LYS A 838 -4.90 7.95 49.29
N GLU A 839 -5.36 8.37 48.11
CA GLU A 839 -6.66 8.99 47.92
C GLU A 839 -7.75 7.91 47.72
N ARG A 840 -8.71 7.81 48.64
CA ARG A 840 -9.81 6.82 48.60
C ARG A 840 -11.14 7.49 48.28
N GLY A 841 -12.11 6.73 47.74
CA GLY A 841 -13.47 7.21 47.50
C GLY A 841 -13.57 8.29 46.42
N ARG A 842 -12.59 8.35 45.52
CA ARG A 842 -12.58 9.26 44.37
C ARG A 842 -13.60 8.79 43.33
N SER A 843 -14.11 9.70 42.52
CA SER A 843 -15.02 9.39 41.39
C SER A 843 -14.74 10.34 40.22
N GLY A 844 -15.17 9.93 39.02
CA GLY A 844 -14.91 10.70 37.80
C GLY A 844 -13.45 10.66 37.35
N ASN A 845 -13.04 11.66 36.56
CA ASN A 845 -11.71 11.70 35.95
C ASN A 845 -10.62 12.04 36.98
N TYR A 846 -9.41 11.48 36.80
CA TYR A 846 -8.24 11.75 37.63
C TYR A 846 -7.11 12.36 36.79
N THR A 847 -6.71 13.59 37.09
CA THR A 847 -5.61 14.27 36.40
C THR A 847 -4.30 14.07 37.17
N PHE A 848 -3.19 13.92 36.46
CA PHE A 848 -1.87 13.75 37.05
C PHE A 848 -0.76 14.33 36.17
N THR A 849 0.40 14.58 36.77
CA THR A 849 1.66 14.86 36.04
C THR A 849 2.51 13.60 36.09
N GLY A 850 3.16 13.24 34.98
CA GLY A 850 3.97 12.04 34.90
C GLY A 850 5.18 12.05 35.84
N GLY A 851 5.92 10.94 35.85
CA GLY A 851 7.12 10.74 36.66
C GLY A 851 7.03 9.56 37.61
N GLU A 852 5.97 9.50 38.42
CA GLU A 852 5.73 8.38 39.31
C GLU A 852 4.73 7.36 38.72
N ARG A 853 4.86 6.11 39.15
CA ARG A 853 3.92 5.04 38.82
C ARG A 853 2.62 5.26 39.58
N LEU A 854 1.50 5.29 38.87
CA LEU A 854 0.16 5.41 39.44
C LEU A 854 -0.60 4.11 39.28
N ILE A 855 -1.34 3.73 40.33
CA ILE A 855 -2.25 2.57 40.34
C ILE A 855 -3.59 3.04 40.86
N LEU A 856 -4.63 2.86 40.03
CA LEU A 856 -6.03 3.11 40.36
C LEU A 856 -6.73 1.76 40.57
N ARG A 857 -7.50 1.63 41.64
CA ARG A 857 -8.27 0.42 41.98
C ARG A 857 -9.73 0.79 42.20
N GLU A 858 -10.64 0.15 41.47
CA GLU A 858 -12.07 0.23 41.77
C GLU A 858 -12.33 -0.29 43.20
N ASP A 859 -13.12 0.47 43.96
CA ASP A 859 -13.44 0.19 45.36
C ASP A 859 -14.46 -0.97 45.52
#